data_AF-A0A3B8YUU9-F1
#
_entry.id   AF-A0A3B8YUU9-F1
#
_cell.length_a   1.000
_cell.length_b   1.000
_cell.length_c   1.000
_cell.angle_alpha   90.00
_cell.angle_beta   90.00
_cell.angle_gamma   90.00
#
_symmetry.space_group_name_H-M   'P 1'
#
loop_
_entity.id
_entity.type
_entity.pdbx_description
1 polymer ?
#
loop_
_entity_poly.entity_id
_entity_poly.type
_entity_poly.pdbx_seq_one_letter_code
_entity_poly.pdbx_strand_id
1 'polypeptide(L)'
;MNQANQIRLDRTQNPQNLSLGGVPLKSFAQICLLSLFVLLPRTGLATEASDLCTGNPCTISSAVTIDAGSVLEFGAETDLVFAASAKVTIESLPDPVLRRITFKAGTITMRSGAEIDGNGAQSRVDLEALAGDISLEDGSIIDVRDNYAGSIYIKALETPGSAVTAAGELRSSATGADAQGGVISIDASGPITLSGEMILNASGADSAGGDFSAYAGGDLVVSSEITTQGGAYGGGPIFFSSTGGNIIFNGEIEASGGGPDGEAGSIDFSAPAGLVDISGIMNGKGGAGADENCGDGSPLTIESGGDIDLRSELRFQGGTQCFGGEVDITTSGSVTMHPGSSLYLRAGGSYGSGGGISIAATGNSIIRDADLTSPGGGGFVEIFSGGSTEILGELDAEGTGRDGLGGMVLLSGCSVNVAAGAEIDTRAGFVYQGLGVNEIRARGAITIAGTMLASYANVLIYDTVEPTITGNISADNGSDPIITPVSDPSLDGAQPPVVLPECASACGDGTTDEGEVCDDGNIRNCDGCSSDCSRIDDLCGDGILECNESCDDGNLDNDDGCEDTCQPTGVDGIRIPGTKARNGCLVQWDLVTADPALDRNGNPDNEQSCTDGDPICDQDGVINNSCAWEVSACLGVNNPEKPLCDAEPIVFAKLRKPRVGFGRDPVDLSNAAVVASALTGLGGTVKSGTTTLQNGPNLPEDGLCTNSFEFVVPVGGRSLAAKPLSVGARDAGGRSVVGNKINLACLRNDAVCGNGAFEIGERCDDGNLDSCDGCSNTCNVEVCGNGTLECGEQCDDGDLNGTESSRCNLTCEIAPTDLRIPGGGSSKTDCAAEWVVETGPGGVPIARNGLPRPIAICAQGDATCDFDLAAPGCQFRLWGCFGGADERISCPAQAVSEIDLKRPAARSRKAIDLAARASLLEGLNDGTLLNTSEESCTKAMLVDVP
;
A
#
# COMPACT_ATOMS: atom_id res chain seq x y z
N MET A 1 5.79 38.02 -15.26
CA MET A 1 6.23 39.34 -14.77
C MET A 1 5.21 39.91 -13.79
N ASN A 2 5.66 40.20 -12.57
CA ASN A 2 4.89 40.61 -11.38
C ASN A 2 4.09 41.92 -11.53
N GLN A 3 2.88 41.99 -10.96
CA GLN A 3 2.59 42.73 -9.71
C GLN A 3 1.09 42.77 -9.38
N ALA A 4 0.81 42.52 -8.10
CA ALA A 4 -0.46 42.62 -7.42
C ALA A 4 -1.07 44.04 -7.40
N ASN A 5 -2.39 44.14 -7.30
CA ASN A 5 -3.03 44.99 -6.28
C ASN A 5 -4.51 44.65 -6.06
N GLN A 6 -4.83 44.38 -4.79
CA GLN A 6 -6.19 44.18 -4.27
C GLN A 6 -7.00 45.49 -4.26
N ILE A 7 -8.31 45.38 -4.48
CA ILE A 7 -9.26 46.44 -4.14
C ILE A 7 -10.33 45.87 -3.19
N ARG A 8 -10.30 46.34 -1.94
CA ARG A 8 -11.41 46.26 -0.97
C ARG A 8 -12.42 47.36 -1.28
N LEU A 9 -13.68 46.98 -1.40
CA LEU A 9 -14.83 47.89 -1.46
C LEU A 9 -15.23 48.33 -0.05
N ASP A 10 -15.21 49.63 0.21
CA ASP A 10 -15.93 50.22 1.35
C ASP A 10 -17.20 50.93 0.84
N ARG A 11 -18.30 50.67 1.54
CA ARG A 11 -19.65 51.20 1.30
C ARG A 11 -19.71 52.62 1.84
N THR A 12 -19.68 53.64 0.98
CA THR A 12 -20.54 54.82 1.13
C THR A 12 -20.59 55.65 -0.15
N GLN A 13 -21.81 56.03 -0.54
CA GLN A 13 -22.22 57.11 -1.44
C GLN A 13 -22.79 56.76 -2.84
N ASN A 14 -23.87 57.48 -3.11
CA ASN A 14 -24.95 57.34 -4.09
C ASN A 14 -24.55 57.94 -5.46
N PRO A 15 -25.12 57.48 -6.59
CA PRO A 15 -24.65 57.75 -7.94
C PRO A 15 -25.35 58.97 -8.54
N GLN A 16 -24.59 60.03 -8.81
CA GLN A 16 -24.98 61.09 -9.72
C GLN A 16 -23.71 61.50 -10.49
N ASN A 17 -23.74 61.32 -11.82
CA ASN A 17 -22.76 61.74 -12.83
C ASN A 17 -21.61 60.78 -13.15
N LEU A 18 -21.89 59.80 -14.01
CA LEU A 18 -21.08 59.59 -15.22
C LEU A 18 -21.98 59.05 -16.33
N SER A 19 -22.00 59.80 -17.43
CA SER A 19 -22.84 59.62 -18.61
C SER A 19 -21.94 59.20 -19.77
N LEU A 20 -22.38 58.19 -20.53
CA LEU A 20 -21.93 57.92 -21.88
C LEU A 20 -23.15 57.76 -22.79
N GLY A 21 -23.36 58.75 -23.66
CA GLY A 21 -23.63 58.52 -25.08
C GLY A 21 -25.02 58.00 -25.50
N GLY A 22 -26.06 58.80 -25.31
CA GLY A 22 -27.15 59.03 -26.28
C GLY A 22 -27.75 57.86 -27.07
N VAL A 23 -28.84 57.29 -26.55
CA VAL A 23 -29.93 56.68 -27.33
C VAL A 23 -31.26 57.18 -26.74
N PRO A 24 -32.25 57.65 -27.53
CA PRO A 24 -33.46 58.29 -27.00
C PRO A 24 -34.43 57.33 -26.31
N LEU A 25 -34.91 57.73 -25.13
CA LEU A 25 -36.02 57.11 -24.38
C LEU A 25 -37.35 57.16 -25.15
N LYS A 26 -37.58 56.20 -26.03
CA LYS A 26 -38.92 55.77 -26.45
C LYS A 26 -38.87 54.28 -26.75
N SER A 27 -39.03 53.47 -25.71
CA SER A 27 -39.69 52.14 -25.68
C SER A 27 -39.43 51.41 -24.36
N PHE A 28 -39.63 52.11 -23.22
CA PHE A 28 -39.63 51.49 -21.88
C PHE A 28 -40.89 50.63 -21.60
N ALA A 29 -41.77 50.47 -22.60
CA ALA A 29 -42.98 49.65 -22.51
C ALA A 29 -42.83 48.26 -23.16
N GLN A 30 -41.66 47.92 -23.72
CA GLN A 30 -41.40 46.61 -24.34
C GLN A 30 -40.41 45.74 -23.54
N ILE A 31 -39.77 46.30 -22.50
CA ILE A 31 -38.83 45.56 -21.62
C ILE A 31 -39.54 44.93 -20.41
N CYS A 32 -40.78 45.32 -20.09
CA CYS A 32 -41.63 44.60 -19.13
C CYS A 32 -42.35 43.37 -19.72
N LEU A 33 -42.02 42.95 -20.95
CA LEU A 33 -42.62 41.77 -21.59
C LEU A 33 -41.61 40.66 -21.95
N LEU A 34 -40.31 40.82 -21.63
CA LEU A 34 -39.32 39.75 -21.77
C LEU A 34 -38.82 39.14 -20.45
N SER A 35 -39.22 39.68 -19.31
CA SER A 35 -38.92 39.13 -17.96
C SER A 35 -40.08 38.31 -17.37
N LEU A 36 -41.01 37.86 -18.22
CA LEU A 36 -42.06 36.90 -17.88
C LEU A 36 -41.84 35.54 -18.58
N PHE A 37 -40.60 35.04 -18.53
CA PHE A 37 -40.29 33.62 -18.72
C PHE A 37 -39.74 33.09 -17.40
N VAL A 38 -40.62 33.03 -16.40
CA VAL A 38 -40.42 32.22 -15.20
C VAL A 38 -41.60 31.27 -15.13
N LEU A 39 -41.27 29.97 -15.16
CA LEU A 39 -42.10 28.85 -14.71
C LEU A 39 -43.38 28.54 -15.51
N LEU A 40 -43.22 28.13 -16.76
CA LEU A 40 -44.01 26.98 -17.23
C LEU A 40 -43.14 25.74 -16.99
N PRO A 41 -43.59 24.70 -16.26
CA PRO A 41 -42.86 23.45 -16.22
C PRO A 41 -42.69 22.97 -17.66
N ARG A 42 -41.43 22.80 -18.09
CA ARG A 42 -41.13 22.16 -19.37
C ARG A 42 -41.64 20.73 -19.24
N THR A 43 -42.78 20.45 -19.86
CA THR A 43 -43.46 19.17 -19.69
C THR A 43 -42.63 18.07 -20.35
N GLY A 44 -42.04 17.18 -19.54
CA GLY A 44 -41.38 15.97 -20.03
C GLY A 44 -39.89 15.82 -19.73
N LEU A 45 -39.26 16.74 -19.00
CA LEU A 45 -37.87 16.62 -18.52
C LEU A 45 -37.86 16.20 -17.05
N ALA A 46 -36.90 15.37 -16.65
CA ALA A 46 -36.64 15.07 -15.25
C ALA A 46 -35.88 16.24 -14.60
N THR A 47 -36.31 16.65 -13.41
CA THR A 47 -35.74 17.78 -12.64
C THR A 47 -35.39 17.40 -11.21
N GLU A 48 -35.99 16.32 -10.69
CA GLU A 48 -35.74 15.81 -9.33
C GLU A 48 -35.49 14.30 -9.37
N ALA A 49 -34.84 13.76 -8.34
CA ALA A 49 -34.46 12.34 -8.27
C ALA A 49 -35.66 11.37 -8.47
N SER A 50 -36.84 11.74 -7.93
CA SER A 50 -38.05 10.92 -8.05
C SER A 50 -38.63 10.84 -9.47
N ASP A 51 -38.22 11.74 -10.38
CA ASP A 51 -38.60 11.69 -11.79
C ASP A 51 -37.89 10.55 -12.54
N LEU A 52 -36.77 10.05 -11.99
CA LEU A 52 -35.94 9.01 -12.60
C LEU A 52 -36.33 7.61 -12.13
N CYS A 53 -36.40 7.42 -10.82
CA CYS A 53 -36.75 6.15 -10.19
C CYS A 53 -37.19 6.36 -8.74
N THR A 54 -37.74 5.30 -8.14
CA THR A 54 -38.05 5.26 -6.70
C THR A 54 -37.65 3.89 -6.15
N GLY A 55 -37.33 3.81 -4.86
CA GLY A 55 -36.91 2.58 -4.19
C GLY A 55 -35.40 2.55 -3.88
N ASN A 56 -34.95 1.45 -3.27
CA ASN A 56 -33.55 1.19 -2.93
C ASN A 56 -33.21 -0.27 -3.27
N PRO A 57 -32.38 -0.56 -4.30
CA PRO A 57 -31.73 0.42 -5.18
C PRO A 57 -32.72 1.14 -6.12
N CYS A 58 -32.49 2.44 -6.33
CA CYS A 58 -33.17 3.24 -7.34
C CYS A 58 -32.59 2.90 -8.71
N THR A 59 -33.35 2.19 -9.55
CA THR A 59 -32.84 1.71 -10.85
C THR A 59 -33.42 2.51 -12.01
N ILE A 60 -32.55 3.13 -12.81
CA ILE A 60 -32.90 3.77 -14.09
C ILE A 60 -32.83 2.69 -15.17
N SER A 61 -33.96 2.40 -15.84
CA SER A 61 -34.05 1.31 -16.82
C SER A 61 -34.51 1.72 -18.22
N SER A 62 -34.85 2.99 -18.42
CA SER A 62 -35.37 3.51 -19.69
C SER A 62 -34.66 4.80 -20.09
N ALA A 63 -34.79 5.16 -21.37
CA ALA A 63 -34.29 6.44 -21.86
C ALA A 63 -34.99 7.61 -21.15
N VAL A 64 -34.22 8.59 -20.69
CA VAL A 64 -34.71 9.77 -19.98
C VAL A 64 -33.89 11.00 -20.36
N THR A 65 -34.55 12.15 -20.46
CA THR A 65 -33.90 13.44 -20.69
C THR A 65 -34.02 14.31 -19.46
N ILE A 66 -32.90 14.88 -19.01
CA ILE A 66 -32.79 15.64 -17.76
C ILE A 66 -32.61 17.12 -18.08
N ASP A 67 -33.32 17.99 -17.35
CA ASP A 67 -33.18 19.45 -17.49
C ASP A 67 -31.76 19.88 -17.09
N ALA A 68 -31.09 20.64 -17.94
CA ALA A 68 -29.72 21.06 -17.71
C ALA A 68 -29.64 21.98 -16.47
N GLY A 69 -28.67 21.72 -15.59
CA GLY A 69 -28.50 22.39 -14.30
C GLY A 69 -29.08 21.63 -13.11
N SER A 70 -29.72 20.48 -13.33
CA SER A 70 -30.34 19.68 -12.26
C SER A 70 -29.29 19.04 -11.34
N VAL A 71 -29.58 19.08 -10.03
CA VAL A 71 -28.88 18.30 -9.00
C VAL A 71 -29.87 17.25 -8.48
N LEU A 72 -29.56 15.99 -8.72
CA LEU A 72 -30.43 14.85 -8.47
C LEU A 72 -29.92 14.09 -7.25
N GLU A 73 -30.53 14.39 -6.10
CA GLU A 73 -30.11 13.86 -4.80
C GLU A 73 -31.04 12.74 -4.34
N PHE A 74 -30.48 11.53 -4.24
CA PHE A 74 -31.15 10.30 -3.79
C PHE A 74 -30.92 10.03 -2.29
N GLY A 75 -29.91 10.68 -1.71
CA GLY A 75 -29.50 10.54 -0.30
C GLY A 75 -28.53 9.39 -0.06
N ALA A 76 -27.84 9.44 1.08
CA ALA A 76 -26.76 8.51 1.46
C ALA A 76 -27.22 7.06 1.67
N GLU A 77 -28.51 6.83 1.98
CA GLU A 77 -29.06 5.50 2.19
C GLU A 77 -29.57 4.83 0.89
N THR A 78 -29.63 5.55 -0.23
CA THR A 78 -30.24 5.06 -1.48
C THR A 78 -29.16 4.77 -2.52
N ASP A 79 -29.07 3.53 -2.96
CA ASP A 79 -28.18 3.14 -4.06
C ASP A 79 -28.78 3.51 -5.42
N LEU A 80 -27.97 4.08 -6.32
CA LEU A 80 -28.36 4.42 -7.68
C LEU A 80 -27.77 3.43 -8.68
N VAL A 81 -28.63 2.79 -9.48
CA VAL A 81 -28.22 1.82 -10.51
C VAL A 81 -28.72 2.26 -11.88
N PHE A 82 -27.79 2.49 -12.82
CA PHE A 82 -28.11 2.60 -14.23
C PHE A 82 -28.12 1.19 -14.83
N ALA A 83 -29.29 0.67 -15.18
CA ALA A 83 -29.40 -0.65 -15.80
C ALA A 83 -28.76 -0.65 -17.20
N ALA A 84 -28.46 -1.84 -17.73
CA ALA A 84 -27.84 -2.02 -19.06
C ALA A 84 -28.62 -1.36 -20.23
N SER A 85 -29.90 -1.05 -20.06
CA SER A 85 -30.74 -0.36 -21.05
C SER A 85 -30.91 1.14 -20.78
N ALA A 86 -30.28 1.67 -19.74
CA ALA A 86 -30.37 3.08 -19.36
C ALA A 86 -29.67 3.94 -20.42
N LYS A 87 -30.39 4.97 -20.89
CA LYS A 87 -29.84 6.03 -21.74
C LYS A 87 -30.27 7.37 -21.16
N VAL A 88 -29.34 8.06 -20.53
CA VAL A 88 -29.61 9.34 -19.89
C VAL A 88 -29.04 10.44 -20.76
N THR A 89 -29.87 11.39 -21.18
CA THR A 89 -29.43 12.49 -22.04
C THR A 89 -29.65 13.83 -21.34
N ILE A 90 -28.66 14.72 -21.36
CA ILE A 90 -28.83 16.09 -20.87
C ILE A 90 -29.57 16.93 -21.93
N GLU A 91 -30.48 17.82 -21.52
CA GLU A 91 -31.16 18.73 -22.44
C GLU A 91 -30.15 19.64 -23.18
N SER A 92 -30.26 19.71 -24.50
CA SER A 92 -29.49 20.63 -25.33
C SER A 92 -30.01 22.07 -25.19
N LEU A 93 -29.23 22.95 -24.56
CA LEU A 93 -29.51 24.39 -24.46
C LEU A 93 -28.64 25.23 -25.42
N PRO A 94 -29.11 26.35 -25.97
CA PRO A 94 -28.25 27.25 -26.75
C PRO A 94 -27.03 27.73 -25.93
N ASP A 95 -25.85 27.72 -26.56
CA ASP A 95 -24.60 28.32 -26.05
C ASP A 95 -24.84 29.79 -25.64
N PRO A 96 -24.40 30.28 -24.46
CA PRO A 96 -23.35 29.76 -23.55
C PRO A 96 -23.84 29.25 -22.18
N VAL A 97 -25.00 28.60 -22.11
CA VAL A 97 -25.50 28.10 -20.81
C VAL A 97 -24.73 26.82 -20.43
N LEU A 98 -24.01 26.85 -19.30
CA LEU A 98 -23.35 25.68 -18.71
C LEU A 98 -24.36 24.55 -18.48
N ARG A 99 -24.12 23.39 -19.09
CA ARG A 99 -25.00 22.21 -19.01
C ARG A 99 -24.46 21.27 -17.95
N ARG A 100 -24.77 21.53 -16.68
CA ARG A 100 -24.31 20.72 -15.55
C ARG A 100 -25.38 19.72 -15.12
N ILE A 101 -24.97 18.51 -14.81
CA ILE A 101 -25.80 17.53 -14.09
C ILE A 101 -24.99 16.93 -12.95
N THR A 102 -25.64 16.74 -11.80
CA THR A 102 -25.02 16.11 -10.64
C THR A 102 -25.91 15.01 -10.10
N PHE A 103 -25.39 13.79 -9.99
CA PHE A 103 -26.06 12.66 -9.33
C PHE A 103 -25.42 12.46 -7.95
N LYS A 104 -26.23 12.48 -6.89
CA LYS A 104 -25.78 12.20 -5.52
C LYS A 104 -26.55 11.04 -4.92
N ALA A 105 -25.88 9.94 -4.58
CA ALA A 105 -26.52 8.72 -4.06
C ALA A 105 -25.60 8.02 -3.05
N GLY A 106 -26.11 7.02 -2.31
CA GLY A 106 -25.30 6.22 -1.38
C GLY A 106 -24.13 5.54 -2.09
N THR A 107 -24.45 4.65 -3.04
CA THR A 107 -23.54 4.10 -4.04
C THR A 107 -24.04 4.42 -5.45
N ILE A 108 -23.14 4.40 -6.45
CA ILE A 108 -23.50 4.59 -7.86
C ILE A 108 -22.95 3.42 -8.68
N THR A 109 -23.83 2.72 -9.40
CA THR A 109 -23.43 1.65 -10.33
C THR A 109 -23.95 1.91 -11.73
N MET A 110 -23.06 1.98 -12.71
CA MET A 110 -23.41 1.93 -14.13
C MET A 110 -23.14 0.53 -14.68
N ARG A 111 -24.20 -0.19 -15.06
CA ARG A 111 -24.06 -1.54 -15.62
C ARG A 111 -23.56 -1.51 -17.06
N SER A 112 -22.97 -2.62 -17.51
CA SER A 112 -22.58 -2.81 -18.91
C SER A 112 -23.73 -2.46 -19.87
N GLY A 113 -23.50 -1.53 -20.80
CA GLY A 113 -24.49 -1.01 -21.74
C GLY A 113 -25.24 0.27 -21.30
N ALA A 114 -25.09 0.71 -20.05
CA ALA A 114 -25.64 1.98 -19.58
C ALA A 114 -24.88 3.16 -20.20
N GLU A 115 -25.61 4.22 -20.57
CA GLU A 115 -25.07 5.39 -21.25
C GLU A 115 -25.55 6.70 -20.62
N ILE A 116 -24.62 7.62 -20.35
CA ILE A 116 -24.89 9.03 -20.05
C ILE A 116 -24.34 9.87 -21.18
N ASP A 117 -25.22 10.57 -21.90
CA ASP A 117 -24.91 11.48 -22.99
C ASP A 117 -25.10 12.94 -22.52
N GLY A 118 -23.98 13.65 -22.38
CA GLY A 118 -23.91 15.06 -22.00
C GLY A 118 -24.45 16.02 -23.06
N ASN A 119 -24.63 15.54 -24.29
CA ASN A 119 -25.29 16.21 -25.41
C ASN A 119 -24.78 17.64 -25.65
N GLY A 120 -23.46 17.83 -25.76
CA GLY A 120 -22.85 19.00 -26.38
C GLY A 120 -21.89 19.85 -25.52
N ALA A 121 -21.55 21.03 -26.07
CA ALA A 121 -20.39 21.82 -25.71
C ALA A 121 -20.43 22.31 -24.26
N GLN A 122 -19.29 22.15 -23.57
CA GLN A 122 -19.13 22.54 -22.16
C GLN A 122 -20.16 21.90 -21.22
N SER A 123 -20.62 20.69 -21.55
CA SER A 123 -21.42 19.88 -20.61
C SER A 123 -20.58 19.43 -19.42
N ARG A 124 -21.22 19.14 -18.29
CA ARG A 124 -20.54 18.64 -17.09
C ARG A 124 -21.38 17.56 -16.43
N VAL A 125 -20.81 16.37 -16.27
CA VAL A 125 -21.42 15.24 -15.57
C VAL A 125 -20.67 15.04 -14.25
N ASP A 126 -21.35 15.21 -13.12
CA ASP A 126 -20.82 14.88 -11.79
C ASP A 126 -21.54 13.63 -11.24
N LEU A 127 -20.76 12.61 -10.86
CA LEU A 127 -21.22 11.46 -10.07
C LEU A 127 -20.62 11.58 -8.66
N GLU A 128 -21.45 11.66 -7.63
CA GLU A 128 -21.01 11.82 -6.24
C GLU A 128 -21.63 10.71 -5.37
N ALA A 129 -20.79 9.81 -4.84
CA ALA A 129 -21.20 8.82 -3.84
C ALA A 129 -21.08 9.41 -2.43
N LEU A 130 -22.15 9.26 -1.66
CA LEU A 130 -22.31 9.84 -0.33
C LEU A 130 -21.98 8.86 0.80
N ALA A 131 -21.98 7.54 0.54
CA ALA A 131 -21.82 6.52 1.57
C ALA A 131 -20.94 5.32 1.17
N GLY A 132 -20.70 5.08 -0.12
CA GLY A 132 -19.96 3.91 -0.59
C GLY A 132 -19.34 4.12 -1.97
N ASP A 133 -19.28 3.05 -2.75
CA ASP A 133 -18.44 3.01 -3.95
C ASP A 133 -19.14 3.54 -5.21
N ILE A 134 -18.32 3.89 -6.20
CA ILE A 134 -18.76 4.11 -7.59
C ILE A 134 -18.19 3.01 -8.47
N SER A 135 -19.06 2.30 -9.19
CA SER A 135 -18.68 1.23 -10.11
C SER A 135 -19.24 1.50 -11.51
N LEU A 136 -18.36 1.71 -12.48
CA LEU A 136 -18.69 1.76 -13.90
C LEU A 136 -18.22 0.45 -14.55
N GLU A 137 -19.16 -0.45 -14.84
CA GLU A 137 -18.86 -1.74 -15.44
C GLU A 137 -18.36 -1.60 -16.90
N ASP A 138 -17.59 -2.58 -17.35
CA ASP A 138 -17.14 -2.68 -18.76
C ASP A 138 -18.31 -2.58 -19.74
N GLY A 139 -18.16 -1.74 -20.75
CA GLY A 139 -19.20 -1.41 -21.73
C GLY A 139 -20.25 -0.39 -21.28
N SER A 140 -20.12 0.20 -20.08
CA SER A 140 -20.83 1.45 -19.74
C SER A 140 -20.11 2.66 -20.36
N ILE A 141 -20.85 3.74 -20.67
CA ILE A 141 -20.31 4.92 -21.37
C ILE A 141 -20.78 6.21 -20.71
N ILE A 142 -19.86 7.14 -20.48
CA ILE A 142 -20.16 8.56 -20.23
C ILE A 142 -19.55 9.39 -21.35
N ASP A 143 -20.38 10.08 -22.12
CA ASP A 143 -19.99 10.80 -23.33
C ASP A 143 -20.34 12.29 -23.22
N VAL A 144 -19.32 13.14 -23.18
CA VAL A 144 -19.45 14.61 -23.15
C VAL A 144 -18.73 15.28 -24.33
N ARG A 145 -18.59 14.57 -25.46
CA ARG A 145 -17.90 15.06 -26.66
C ARG A 145 -18.66 16.19 -27.37
N ASP A 146 -17.93 17.22 -27.82
CA ASP A 146 -18.38 18.27 -28.75
C ASP A 146 -17.16 19.04 -29.28
N ASN A 147 -17.33 20.12 -30.05
CA ASN A 147 -16.24 21.00 -30.50
C ASN A 147 -15.48 21.65 -29.34
N TYR A 148 -16.14 21.87 -28.21
CA TYR A 148 -15.54 22.18 -26.91
C TYR A 148 -16.03 21.11 -25.94
N ALA A 149 -15.19 20.13 -25.64
CA ALA A 149 -15.63 18.98 -24.87
C ALA A 149 -16.04 19.36 -23.45
N GLY A 150 -16.99 18.61 -22.90
CA GLY A 150 -17.45 18.76 -21.54
C GLY A 150 -16.54 18.07 -20.51
N SER A 151 -16.89 18.16 -19.23
CA SER A 151 -16.13 17.58 -18.13
C SER A 151 -16.87 16.44 -17.44
N ILE A 152 -16.14 15.42 -16.99
CA ILE A 152 -16.64 14.30 -16.19
C ILE A 152 -15.93 14.35 -14.84
N TYR A 153 -16.70 14.37 -13.75
CA TYR A 153 -16.19 14.28 -12.39
C TYR A 153 -16.83 13.09 -11.68
N ILE A 154 -16.01 12.23 -11.09
CA ILE A 154 -16.44 11.06 -10.32
C ILE A 154 -15.85 11.20 -8.92
N LYS A 155 -16.69 11.20 -7.89
CA LYS A 155 -16.28 11.51 -6.52
C LYS A 155 -16.87 10.53 -5.52
N ALA A 156 -16.00 9.79 -4.84
CA ALA A 156 -16.34 8.91 -3.72
C ALA A 156 -15.53 9.33 -2.48
N LEU A 157 -15.77 10.56 -2.00
CA LEU A 157 -14.93 11.23 -0.99
C LEU A 157 -15.57 11.34 0.40
N GLU A 158 -16.90 11.21 0.49
CA GLU A 158 -17.64 11.55 1.72
C GLU A 158 -17.45 10.51 2.85
N THR A 159 -17.21 9.24 2.49
CA THR A 159 -16.96 8.16 3.45
C THR A 159 -15.53 7.65 3.29
N PRO A 160 -14.71 7.55 4.36
CA PRO A 160 -13.35 7.00 4.27
C PRO A 160 -13.33 5.57 3.72
N GLY A 161 -12.40 5.28 2.81
CA GLY A 161 -12.26 3.96 2.19
C GLY A 161 -13.19 3.69 1.01
N SER A 162 -14.06 4.63 0.64
CA SER A 162 -14.90 4.51 -0.56
C SER A 162 -14.06 4.41 -1.84
N ALA A 163 -14.33 3.38 -2.64
CA ALA A 163 -13.58 3.06 -3.83
C ALA A 163 -14.25 3.56 -5.11
N VAL A 164 -13.45 3.74 -6.17
CA VAL A 164 -13.94 3.94 -7.53
C VAL A 164 -13.38 2.87 -8.45
N THR A 165 -14.25 2.11 -9.11
CA THR A 165 -13.89 1.19 -10.20
C THR A 165 -14.46 1.72 -11.52
N ALA A 166 -13.60 2.09 -12.45
CA ALA A 166 -13.98 2.59 -13.77
C ALA A 166 -13.48 1.65 -14.89
N ALA A 167 -14.28 0.63 -15.20
CA ALA A 167 -14.09 -0.27 -16.32
C ALA A 167 -14.84 0.20 -17.60
N GLY A 168 -15.79 1.13 -17.45
CA GLY A 168 -16.49 1.77 -18.57
C GLY A 168 -15.66 2.84 -19.28
N GLU A 169 -16.16 3.30 -20.43
CA GLU A 169 -15.50 4.29 -21.28
C GLU A 169 -15.93 5.73 -20.92
N LEU A 170 -14.95 6.60 -20.68
CA LEU A 170 -15.18 8.02 -20.39
C LEU A 170 -14.67 8.89 -21.53
N ARG A 171 -15.58 9.59 -22.21
CA ARG A 171 -15.26 10.36 -23.43
C ARG A 171 -15.45 11.85 -23.22
N SER A 172 -14.35 12.58 -23.32
CA SER A 172 -14.26 14.04 -23.23
C SER A 172 -13.43 14.62 -24.39
N SER A 173 -13.52 13.98 -25.57
CA SER A 173 -12.80 14.40 -26.77
C SER A 173 -13.51 15.51 -27.55
N ALA A 174 -12.74 16.36 -28.23
CA ALA A 174 -13.25 17.43 -29.07
C ALA A 174 -12.80 17.36 -30.53
N THR A 175 -13.62 17.90 -31.44
CA THR A 175 -13.30 17.96 -32.87
C THR A 175 -13.60 19.34 -33.46
N GLY A 176 -12.73 19.91 -34.28
CA GLY A 176 -12.94 21.25 -34.83
C GLY A 176 -11.61 21.99 -35.04
N ALA A 177 -11.63 23.16 -35.69
CA ALA A 177 -10.39 23.90 -35.94
C ALA A 177 -9.69 24.33 -34.63
N ASP A 178 -10.48 24.84 -33.69
CA ASP A 178 -10.06 25.37 -32.37
C ASP A 178 -10.54 24.44 -31.23
N ALA A 179 -10.51 23.12 -31.45
CA ALA A 179 -11.09 22.16 -30.52
C ALA A 179 -10.34 22.14 -29.18
N GLN A 180 -11.08 22.05 -28.07
CA GLN A 180 -10.49 21.90 -26.74
C GLN A 180 -11.03 20.63 -26.08
N GLY A 181 -10.12 19.72 -25.72
CA GLY A 181 -10.43 18.56 -24.90
C GLY A 181 -10.95 19.01 -23.54
N GLY A 182 -11.79 18.18 -22.92
CA GLY A 182 -12.41 18.53 -21.65
C GLY A 182 -11.58 18.02 -20.47
N VAL A 183 -12.26 17.70 -19.36
CA VAL A 183 -11.62 17.26 -18.11
C VAL A 183 -12.24 15.96 -17.67
N ILE A 184 -11.43 14.98 -17.28
CA ILE A 184 -11.87 13.79 -16.55
C ILE A 184 -11.12 13.78 -15.21
N SER A 185 -11.86 13.88 -14.11
CA SER A 185 -11.30 13.87 -12.75
C SER A 185 -12.01 12.81 -11.91
N ILE A 186 -11.23 11.92 -11.32
CA ILE A 186 -11.72 10.79 -10.52
C ILE A 186 -11.08 10.87 -9.13
N ASP A 187 -11.91 11.11 -8.12
CA ASP A 187 -11.48 11.30 -6.74
C ASP A 187 -12.11 10.23 -5.83
N ALA A 188 -11.31 9.52 -5.04
CA ALA A 188 -11.77 8.52 -4.08
C ALA A 188 -11.02 8.63 -2.75
N SER A 189 -11.72 8.44 -1.64
CA SER A 189 -11.09 8.38 -0.30
C SER A 189 -10.42 7.03 -0.02
N GLY A 190 -10.76 6.00 -0.82
CA GLY A 190 -10.14 4.68 -0.83
C GLY A 190 -9.43 4.39 -2.15
N PRO A 191 -9.34 3.12 -2.58
CA PRO A 191 -8.63 2.74 -3.79
C PRO A 191 -9.39 3.12 -5.08
N ILE A 192 -8.62 3.34 -6.15
CA ILE A 192 -9.13 3.56 -7.51
C ILE A 192 -8.62 2.45 -8.43
N THR A 193 -9.51 1.86 -9.22
CA THR A 193 -9.15 0.94 -10.30
C THR A 193 -9.69 1.43 -11.63
N LEU A 194 -8.80 1.71 -12.58
CA LEU A 194 -9.11 2.14 -13.93
C LEU A 194 -8.78 1.01 -14.90
N SER A 195 -9.78 0.56 -15.66
CA SER A 195 -9.61 -0.48 -16.69
C SER A 195 -10.32 -0.18 -18.01
N GLY A 196 -11.21 0.82 -18.03
CA GLY A 196 -11.87 1.29 -19.25
C GLY A 196 -11.11 2.44 -19.93
N GLU A 197 -11.45 2.73 -21.19
CA GLU A 197 -10.78 3.78 -21.96
C GLU A 197 -11.14 5.20 -21.48
N MET A 198 -10.12 6.06 -21.37
CA MET A 198 -10.27 7.48 -21.05
C MET A 198 -9.84 8.31 -22.28
N ILE A 199 -10.80 8.93 -22.97
CA ILE A 199 -10.56 9.57 -24.27
C ILE A 199 -10.78 11.08 -24.17
N LEU A 200 -9.70 11.86 -24.19
CA LEU A 200 -9.70 13.32 -24.05
C LEU A 200 -9.07 14.06 -25.24
N ASN A 201 -8.95 13.38 -26.38
CA ASN A 201 -8.30 13.92 -27.58
C ASN A 201 -9.02 15.16 -28.14
N ALA A 202 -8.29 16.10 -28.69
CA ALA A 202 -8.82 17.25 -29.42
C ALA A 202 -8.24 17.34 -30.83
N SER A 203 -9.05 17.03 -31.84
CA SER A 203 -8.62 17.05 -33.24
C SER A 203 -8.84 18.44 -33.85
N GLY A 204 -7.76 19.10 -34.26
CA GLY A 204 -7.76 20.45 -34.84
C GLY A 204 -6.34 20.90 -35.18
N ALA A 205 -6.20 21.97 -35.96
CA ALA A 205 -4.88 22.56 -36.19
C ALA A 205 -4.45 23.35 -34.95
N ASP A 206 -5.37 24.13 -34.37
CA ASP A 206 -5.19 24.98 -33.20
C ASP A 206 -5.95 24.37 -31.99
N SER A 207 -5.78 23.05 -31.76
CA SER A 207 -6.46 22.34 -30.67
C SER A 207 -5.53 22.01 -29.50
N ALA A 208 -6.13 21.86 -28.31
CA ALA A 208 -5.46 21.44 -27.08
C ALA A 208 -6.13 20.17 -26.54
N GLY A 209 -5.33 19.15 -26.19
CA GLY A 209 -5.82 17.94 -25.52
C GLY A 209 -6.46 18.23 -24.16
N GLY A 210 -7.26 17.28 -23.66
CA GLY A 210 -7.93 17.42 -22.37
C GLY A 210 -7.10 16.95 -21.16
N ASP A 211 -7.54 17.34 -19.97
CA ASP A 211 -6.88 17.10 -18.68
C ASP A 211 -7.46 15.86 -18.00
N PHE A 212 -6.59 14.92 -17.65
CA PHE A 212 -6.94 13.73 -16.89
C PHE A 212 -6.31 13.78 -15.49
N SER A 213 -7.10 13.52 -14.45
CA SER A 213 -6.59 13.35 -13.10
C SER A 213 -7.29 12.24 -12.31
N ALA A 214 -6.51 11.49 -11.52
CA ALA A 214 -7.01 10.51 -10.57
C ALA A 214 -6.33 10.68 -9.21
N TYR A 215 -7.15 10.86 -8.16
CA TYR A 215 -6.70 11.06 -6.78
C TYR A 215 -7.30 9.97 -5.88
N ALA A 216 -6.48 9.01 -5.46
CA ALA A 216 -6.87 7.90 -4.60
C ALA A 216 -6.36 8.11 -3.15
N GLY A 217 -7.20 7.78 -2.18
CA GLY A 217 -6.78 7.73 -0.77
C GLY A 217 -6.03 6.43 -0.41
N GLY A 218 -6.24 5.36 -1.19
CA GLY A 218 -5.48 4.11 -1.13
C GLY A 218 -4.86 3.76 -2.48
N ASP A 219 -4.67 2.47 -2.79
CA ASP A 219 -4.03 2.04 -4.03
C ASP A 219 -4.72 2.56 -5.30
N LEU A 220 -3.90 2.94 -6.28
CA LEU A 220 -4.33 3.38 -7.61
C LEU A 220 -3.80 2.41 -8.67
N VAL A 221 -4.71 1.60 -9.23
CA VAL A 221 -4.40 0.60 -10.26
C VAL A 221 -4.92 1.07 -11.60
N VAL A 222 -4.05 1.24 -12.59
CA VAL A 222 -4.37 1.82 -13.89
C VAL A 222 -3.96 0.87 -15.01
N SER A 223 -4.95 0.15 -15.54
CA SER A 223 -4.87 -0.74 -16.71
C SER A 223 -5.52 -0.16 -17.97
N SER A 224 -6.02 1.07 -17.87
CA SER A 224 -6.72 1.80 -18.93
C SER A 224 -5.79 2.29 -20.05
N GLU A 225 -6.36 2.46 -21.25
CA GLU A 225 -5.81 3.36 -22.27
C GLU A 225 -6.27 4.80 -21.98
N ILE A 226 -5.33 5.74 -21.90
CA ILE A 226 -5.59 7.15 -21.61
C ILE A 226 -4.99 7.99 -22.74
N THR A 227 -5.84 8.76 -23.44
CA THR A 227 -5.43 9.55 -24.61
C THR A 227 -5.77 11.03 -24.44
N THR A 228 -4.76 11.90 -24.49
CA THR A 228 -4.89 13.37 -24.30
C THR A 228 -4.32 14.14 -25.50
N GLN A 229 -4.41 13.60 -26.70
CA GLN A 229 -3.79 14.18 -27.90
C GLN A 229 -4.39 15.53 -28.27
N GLY A 230 -3.57 16.47 -28.72
CA GLY A 230 -4.01 17.79 -29.20
C GLY A 230 -3.47 18.17 -30.58
N GLY A 231 -3.56 19.46 -30.91
CA GLY A 231 -3.05 20.09 -32.13
C GLY A 231 -1.83 20.96 -31.82
N ALA A 232 -1.77 22.18 -32.34
CA ALA A 232 -0.66 23.12 -32.09
C ALA A 232 -0.58 23.65 -30.65
N TYR A 233 -1.65 23.52 -29.84
CA TYR A 233 -1.60 23.85 -28.41
C TYR A 233 -1.19 22.66 -27.53
N GLY A 234 -0.88 21.52 -28.14
CA GLY A 234 -0.29 20.38 -27.45
C GLY A 234 -1.30 19.43 -26.80
N GLY A 235 -0.76 18.34 -26.25
CA GLY A 235 -1.51 17.38 -25.44
C GLY A 235 -1.90 17.96 -24.07
N GLY A 236 -2.90 17.36 -23.43
CA GLY A 236 -3.30 17.76 -22.08
C GLY A 236 -2.57 16.94 -20.99
N PRO A 237 -2.48 17.48 -19.75
CA PRO A 237 -1.78 16.84 -18.65
C PRO A 237 -2.51 15.59 -18.14
N ILE A 238 -1.74 14.67 -17.57
CA ILE A 238 -2.20 13.42 -16.95
C ILE A 238 -1.58 13.34 -15.56
N PHE A 239 -2.41 13.34 -14.52
CA PHE A 239 -1.97 13.33 -13.13
C PHE A 239 -2.54 12.14 -12.35
N PHE A 240 -1.66 11.37 -11.72
CA PHE A 240 -2.02 10.27 -10.82
C PHE A 240 -1.48 10.55 -9.43
N SER A 241 -2.35 10.45 -8.42
CA SER A 241 -1.92 10.55 -7.03
C SER A 241 -2.58 9.48 -6.16
N SER A 242 -1.76 8.86 -5.31
CA SER A 242 -2.20 7.98 -4.24
C SER A 242 -1.59 8.47 -2.92
N THR A 243 -2.41 9.00 -2.01
CA THR A 243 -1.88 9.64 -0.79
C THR A 243 -1.48 8.64 0.31
N GLY A 244 -2.03 7.42 0.27
CA GLY A 244 -1.83 6.41 1.31
C GLY A 244 -1.70 4.98 0.76
N GLY A 245 -1.39 4.83 -0.52
CA GLY A 245 -1.22 3.53 -1.17
C GLY A 245 -0.23 3.60 -2.33
N ASN A 246 -0.18 2.51 -3.09
CA ASN A 246 0.74 2.34 -4.21
C ASN A 246 0.09 2.79 -5.53
N ILE A 247 0.92 3.18 -6.50
CA ILE A 247 0.47 3.34 -7.88
C ILE A 247 0.99 2.18 -8.73
N ILE A 248 0.07 1.43 -9.34
CA ILE A 248 0.38 0.32 -10.24
C ILE A 248 -0.17 0.66 -11.63
N PHE A 249 0.72 1.02 -12.55
CA PHE A 249 0.38 1.36 -13.93
C PHE A 249 0.75 0.24 -14.90
N ASN A 250 -0.26 -0.41 -15.47
CA ASN A 250 -0.12 -1.48 -16.48
C ASN A 250 -0.88 -1.19 -17.78
N GLY A 251 -1.40 0.04 -17.94
CA GLY A 251 -2.14 0.50 -19.12
C GLY A 251 -1.28 1.11 -20.22
N GLU A 252 -1.89 1.99 -21.01
CA GLU A 252 -1.23 2.74 -22.10
C GLU A 252 -1.57 4.24 -22.02
N ILE A 253 -0.56 5.10 -22.15
CA ILE A 253 -0.75 6.56 -22.23
C ILE A 253 -0.26 7.07 -23.58
N GLU A 254 -1.10 7.87 -24.24
CA GLU A 254 -0.78 8.63 -25.45
C GLU A 254 -1.07 10.13 -25.25
N ALA A 255 -0.01 10.87 -24.90
CA ALA A 255 -0.03 12.32 -24.65
C ALA A 255 0.77 13.06 -25.74
N SER A 256 0.18 13.27 -26.92
CA SER A 256 0.89 13.86 -28.06
C SER A 256 0.36 15.23 -28.50
N GLY A 257 1.26 16.15 -28.84
CA GLY A 257 0.92 17.40 -29.52
C GLY A 257 0.83 17.20 -31.03
N GLY A 258 -0.31 16.75 -31.54
CA GLY A 258 -0.51 16.33 -32.93
C GLY A 258 -0.40 17.41 -34.01
N GLY A 259 -0.20 18.69 -33.65
CA GLY A 259 0.12 19.78 -34.58
C GLY A 259 1.62 19.95 -34.80
N PRO A 260 2.07 20.78 -35.76
CA PRO A 260 3.50 21.05 -35.98
C PRO A 260 4.22 21.53 -34.71
N ASP A 261 3.62 22.49 -33.99
CA ASP A 261 4.18 23.17 -32.81
C ASP A 261 3.70 22.57 -31.48
N GLY A 262 2.91 21.49 -31.52
CA GLY A 262 2.23 21.00 -30.33
C GLY A 262 3.18 20.33 -29.36
N GLU A 263 3.28 20.83 -28.13
CA GLU A 263 3.98 20.16 -27.03
C GLU A 263 3.24 18.88 -26.60
N ALA A 264 3.96 17.88 -26.12
CA ALA A 264 3.32 16.77 -25.41
C ALA A 264 2.81 17.25 -24.03
N GLY A 265 1.70 16.70 -23.56
CA GLY A 265 1.17 17.02 -22.22
C GLY A 265 1.98 16.32 -21.13
N SER A 266 2.06 16.91 -19.92
CA SER A 266 2.81 16.31 -18.80
C SER A 266 2.18 15.01 -18.30
N ILE A 267 3.01 14.12 -17.77
CA ILE A 267 2.57 12.90 -17.10
C ILE A 267 3.21 12.87 -15.72
N ASP A 268 2.39 12.85 -14.67
CA ASP A 268 2.85 13.01 -13.30
C ASP A 268 2.28 11.91 -12.40
N PHE A 269 3.15 11.27 -11.63
CA PHE A 269 2.82 10.24 -10.63
C PHE A 269 3.28 10.71 -9.24
N SER A 270 2.39 10.66 -8.25
CA SER A 270 2.70 11.06 -6.87
C SER A 270 2.14 10.06 -5.86
N ALA A 271 3.04 9.26 -5.27
CA ALA A 271 2.76 8.27 -4.23
C ALA A 271 3.62 8.53 -2.98
N PRO A 272 3.40 9.62 -2.23
CA PRO A 272 4.31 10.05 -1.16
C PRO A 272 4.50 9.05 -0.01
N ALA A 273 3.61 8.06 0.13
CA ALA A 273 3.68 7.03 1.18
C ALA A 273 3.73 5.59 0.62
N GLY A 274 3.89 5.42 -0.70
CA GLY A 274 3.84 4.12 -1.35
C GLY A 274 4.78 4.03 -2.55
N LEU A 275 4.85 2.85 -3.16
CA LEU A 275 5.68 2.58 -4.33
C LEU A 275 4.99 2.99 -5.64
N VAL A 276 5.78 3.10 -6.72
CA VAL A 276 5.28 3.26 -8.09
C VAL A 276 5.81 2.14 -8.99
N ASP A 277 4.93 1.26 -9.49
CA ASP A 277 5.27 0.23 -10.48
C ASP A 277 4.68 0.59 -11.85
N ILE A 278 5.55 0.77 -12.83
CA ILE A 278 5.20 1.04 -14.22
C ILE A 278 5.56 -0.16 -15.09
N SER A 279 4.53 -0.92 -15.44
CA SER A 279 4.57 -2.04 -16.39
C SER A 279 3.90 -1.72 -17.73
N GLY A 280 3.15 -0.62 -17.80
CA GLY A 280 2.44 -0.15 -19.00
C GLY A 280 3.30 0.73 -19.92
N ILE A 281 2.85 0.96 -21.16
CA ILE A 281 3.59 1.78 -22.14
C ILE A 281 3.19 3.24 -22.02
N MET A 282 4.14 4.17 -22.15
CA MET A 282 3.85 5.60 -22.21
C MET A 282 4.49 6.26 -23.43
N ASN A 283 3.70 7.05 -24.15
CA ASN A 283 4.08 7.79 -25.32
C ASN A 283 3.75 9.28 -25.15
N GLY A 284 4.78 10.11 -24.98
CA GLY A 284 4.67 11.56 -24.90
C GLY A 284 5.42 12.23 -26.04
N LYS A 285 4.75 12.43 -27.18
CA LYS A 285 5.40 12.88 -28.43
C LYS A 285 5.06 14.33 -28.77
N GLY A 286 6.10 15.14 -28.94
CA GLY A 286 5.99 16.49 -29.48
C GLY A 286 5.67 16.52 -30.97
N GLY A 287 5.15 17.66 -31.42
CA GLY A 287 4.79 17.95 -32.80
C GLY A 287 5.98 17.91 -33.75
N ALA A 288 5.81 17.23 -34.89
CA ALA A 288 6.87 17.03 -35.88
C ALA A 288 6.93 18.14 -36.96
N GLY A 289 6.70 19.39 -36.59
CA GLY A 289 6.85 20.51 -37.51
C GLY A 289 8.30 20.77 -37.93
N ALA A 290 8.51 21.80 -38.76
CA ALA A 290 9.81 22.11 -39.37
C ALA A 290 10.20 23.57 -39.11
N ASP A 291 11.51 23.84 -38.98
CA ASP A 291 12.11 25.18 -38.84
C ASP A 291 11.64 25.94 -37.58
N GLU A 292 12.12 25.54 -36.39
CA GLU A 292 11.80 26.05 -35.04
C GLU A 292 10.33 25.92 -34.59
N ASN A 293 9.45 25.55 -35.51
CA ASN A 293 8.03 25.28 -35.31
C ASN A 293 7.84 23.79 -35.04
N CYS A 294 8.26 23.32 -33.87
CA CYS A 294 8.15 21.94 -33.41
C CYS A 294 7.70 21.90 -31.94
N GLY A 295 7.24 20.75 -31.46
CA GLY A 295 6.90 20.55 -30.05
C GLY A 295 7.91 19.70 -29.29
N ASP A 296 8.05 19.94 -28.00
CA ASP A 296 8.90 19.16 -27.10
C ASP A 296 8.21 17.85 -26.66
N GLY A 297 9.03 16.86 -26.29
CA GLY A 297 8.55 15.61 -25.69
C GLY A 297 7.92 15.83 -24.31
N SER A 298 7.17 14.85 -23.81
CA SER A 298 6.47 14.99 -22.52
C SER A 298 7.47 15.08 -21.37
N PRO A 299 7.28 16.00 -20.42
CA PRO A 299 7.86 15.81 -19.10
C PRO A 299 7.16 14.65 -18.38
N LEU A 300 7.92 13.83 -17.67
CA LEU A 300 7.47 12.77 -16.77
C LEU A 300 8.02 13.07 -15.38
N THR A 301 7.14 13.26 -14.40
CA THR A 301 7.52 13.37 -12.99
C THR A 301 7.05 12.13 -12.22
N ILE A 302 7.92 11.51 -11.44
CA ILE A 302 7.56 10.43 -10.52
C ILE A 302 8.08 10.76 -9.13
N GLU A 303 7.16 10.92 -8.18
CA GLU A 303 7.46 11.11 -6.76
C GLU A 303 6.92 9.93 -5.95
N SER A 304 7.78 9.28 -5.15
CA SER A 304 7.41 8.10 -4.36
C SER A 304 8.04 8.11 -2.97
N GLY A 305 7.27 7.69 -1.96
CA GLY A 305 7.79 7.40 -0.63
C GLY A 305 8.49 6.03 -0.55
N GLY A 306 8.14 5.11 -1.44
CA GLY A 306 8.75 3.78 -1.55
C GLY A 306 9.50 3.59 -2.87
N ASP A 307 9.71 2.33 -3.26
CA ASP A 307 10.47 2.00 -4.48
C ASP A 307 9.77 2.42 -5.77
N ILE A 308 10.56 2.60 -6.83
CA ILE A 308 10.08 2.88 -8.18
C ILE A 308 10.58 1.78 -9.13
N ASP A 309 9.65 1.02 -9.68
CA ASP A 309 9.90 -0.07 -10.62
C ASP A 309 9.51 0.34 -12.05
N LEU A 310 10.47 0.34 -12.97
CA LEU A 310 10.23 0.57 -14.41
C LEU A 310 10.42 -0.74 -15.18
N ARG A 311 9.33 -1.30 -15.70
CA ARG A 311 9.27 -2.62 -16.35
C ARG A 311 8.95 -2.58 -17.84
N SER A 312 8.76 -1.39 -18.39
CA SER A 312 8.29 -1.19 -19.77
C SER A 312 9.09 -0.12 -20.51
N GLU A 313 8.72 0.07 -21.77
CA GLU A 313 9.29 1.08 -22.64
C GLU A 313 8.53 2.40 -22.50
N LEU A 314 9.24 3.48 -22.16
CA LEU A 314 8.71 4.83 -22.04
C LEU A 314 9.34 5.75 -23.11
N ARG A 315 8.50 6.42 -23.90
CA ARG A 315 8.92 7.19 -25.07
C ARG A 315 8.47 8.65 -24.97
N PHE A 316 9.40 9.54 -24.68
CA PHE A 316 9.18 10.98 -24.54
C PHE A 316 9.97 11.76 -25.61
N GLN A 317 9.49 11.68 -26.85
CA GLN A 317 10.25 12.15 -28.01
C GLN A 317 9.83 13.55 -28.44
N GLY A 318 10.82 14.40 -28.70
CA GLY A 318 10.64 15.72 -29.28
C GLY A 318 10.42 15.68 -30.79
N GLY A 319 9.90 16.78 -31.31
CA GLY A 319 9.79 17.07 -32.73
C GLY A 319 11.15 17.25 -33.44
N THR A 320 11.10 17.70 -34.69
CA THR A 320 12.31 17.98 -35.48
C THR A 320 12.85 19.37 -35.13
N GLN A 321 14.10 19.45 -34.65
CA GLN A 321 14.76 20.66 -34.12
C GLN A 321 14.32 21.08 -32.71
N CYS A 322 13.62 20.22 -31.97
CA CYS A 322 13.13 20.47 -30.61
C CYS A 322 13.85 19.61 -29.56
N PHE A 323 13.37 19.63 -28.32
CA PHE A 323 13.92 18.88 -27.21
C PHE A 323 13.14 17.57 -26.99
N GLY A 324 13.86 16.51 -26.63
CA GLY A 324 13.24 15.34 -25.99
C GLY A 324 12.56 15.72 -24.68
N GLY A 325 11.79 14.79 -24.11
CA GLY A 325 11.14 15.00 -22.82
C GLY A 325 12.12 15.07 -21.65
N GLU A 326 11.63 15.46 -20.49
CA GLU A 326 12.38 15.49 -19.23
C GLU A 326 11.81 14.43 -18.29
N VAL A 327 12.65 13.58 -17.70
CA VAL A 327 12.24 12.54 -16.76
C VAL A 327 12.84 12.88 -15.41
N ASP A 328 11.99 13.28 -14.47
CA ASP A 328 12.35 13.63 -13.09
C ASP A 328 11.79 12.56 -12.14
N ILE A 329 12.68 11.87 -11.43
CA ILE A 329 12.33 10.81 -10.49
C ILE A 329 12.88 11.16 -9.12
N THR A 330 12.01 11.20 -8.12
CA THR A 330 12.39 11.38 -6.70
C THR A 330 11.77 10.30 -5.85
N THR A 331 12.61 9.60 -5.07
CA THR A 331 12.14 8.54 -4.18
C THR A 331 12.91 8.46 -2.87
N SER A 332 12.20 8.07 -1.80
CA SER A 332 12.79 7.67 -0.51
C SER A 332 13.13 6.17 -0.43
N GLY A 333 12.97 5.44 -1.53
CA GLY A 333 13.43 4.06 -1.74
C GLY A 333 14.42 3.96 -2.91
N SER A 334 14.37 2.84 -3.63
CA SER A 334 15.25 2.53 -4.77
C SER A 334 14.54 2.72 -6.12
N VAL A 335 15.31 2.99 -7.18
CA VAL A 335 14.83 3.02 -8.57
C VAL A 335 15.37 1.80 -9.31
N THR A 336 14.50 0.97 -9.85
CA THR A 336 14.90 -0.25 -10.57
C THR A 336 14.30 -0.30 -11.97
N MET A 337 15.17 -0.24 -12.98
CA MET A 337 14.82 -0.61 -14.36
C MET A 337 14.96 -2.12 -14.53
N HIS A 338 13.84 -2.80 -14.77
CA HIS A 338 13.80 -4.25 -14.98
C HIS A 338 14.25 -4.65 -16.40
N PRO A 339 14.63 -5.92 -16.63
CA PRO A 339 14.99 -6.39 -17.97
C PRO A 339 13.90 -6.14 -19.02
N GLY A 340 14.25 -5.44 -20.10
CA GLY A 340 13.34 -5.09 -21.18
C GLY A 340 12.66 -3.72 -21.04
N SER A 341 12.91 -2.98 -19.94
CA SER A 341 12.50 -1.58 -19.82
C SER A 341 13.53 -0.64 -20.46
N SER A 342 13.04 0.50 -20.97
CA SER A 342 13.89 1.48 -21.62
C SER A 342 13.27 2.88 -21.63
N LEU A 343 14.11 3.91 -21.54
CA LEU A 343 13.72 5.31 -21.65
C LEU A 343 14.20 5.90 -22.99
N TYR A 344 13.30 6.49 -23.77
CA TYR A 344 13.62 7.14 -25.05
C TYR A 344 13.26 8.62 -25.02
N LEU A 345 14.27 9.50 -24.95
CA LEU A 345 14.11 10.95 -24.87
C LEU A 345 14.80 11.65 -26.05
N ARG A 346 14.55 11.16 -27.26
CA ARG A 346 15.22 11.61 -28.49
C ARG A 346 14.49 12.78 -29.15
N ALA A 347 15.22 13.56 -29.96
CA ALA A 347 14.65 14.52 -30.89
C ALA A 347 15.30 14.44 -32.29
N GLY A 348 14.55 14.86 -33.31
CA GLY A 348 14.99 14.78 -34.71
C GLY A 348 15.68 16.04 -35.21
N GLY A 349 16.34 15.96 -36.37
CA GLY A 349 16.89 17.13 -37.08
C GLY A 349 18.23 17.65 -36.57
N SER A 350 18.93 18.44 -37.39
CA SER A 350 20.31 18.87 -37.13
C SER A 350 20.51 19.76 -35.89
N TYR A 351 19.43 20.30 -35.32
CA TYR A 351 19.43 21.11 -34.11
C TYR A 351 18.61 20.49 -32.97
N GLY A 352 18.00 19.32 -33.19
CA GLY A 352 17.23 18.63 -32.17
C GLY A 352 18.14 18.10 -31.09
N SER A 353 17.74 18.28 -29.84
CA SER A 353 18.53 17.88 -28.68
C SER A 353 17.80 16.80 -27.89
N GLY A 354 18.56 15.88 -27.33
CA GLY A 354 18.05 14.90 -26.38
C GLY A 354 17.41 15.59 -25.17
N GLY A 355 16.60 14.82 -24.46
CA GLY A 355 15.94 15.24 -23.24
C GLY A 355 16.85 15.32 -22.01
N GLY A 356 16.22 15.23 -20.84
CA GLY A 356 16.88 15.20 -19.54
C GLY A 356 16.43 14.00 -18.71
N ILE A 357 17.34 13.40 -17.96
CA ILE A 357 17.00 12.44 -16.89
C ILE A 357 17.61 12.96 -15.59
N SER A 358 16.78 13.11 -14.56
CA SER A 358 17.17 13.42 -13.20
C SER A 358 16.60 12.35 -12.26
N ILE A 359 17.46 11.64 -11.55
CA ILE A 359 17.06 10.63 -10.57
C ILE A 359 17.65 10.99 -9.22
N ALA A 360 16.81 11.14 -8.21
CA ALA A 360 17.19 11.29 -6.81
C ALA A 360 16.55 10.17 -5.98
N ALA A 361 17.36 9.19 -5.60
CA ALA A 361 16.95 8.06 -4.77
C ALA A 361 17.76 8.05 -3.47
N THR A 362 17.12 7.79 -2.32
CA THR A 362 17.85 7.51 -1.07
C THR A 362 18.43 6.10 -1.07
N GLY A 363 17.79 5.15 -1.77
CA GLY A 363 18.26 3.78 -1.96
C GLY A 363 19.15 3.60 -3.18
N ASN A 364 19.07 2.42 -3.80
CA ASN A 364 19.86 2.04 -4.98
C ASN A 364 19.21 2.56 -6.27
N SER A 365 20.02 2.81 -7.31
CA SER A 365 19.53 3.06 -8.68
C SER A 365 20.11 2.03 -9.65
N ILE A 366 19.27 1.17 -10.20
CA ILE A 366 19.63 0.21 -11.24
C ILE A 366 19.09 0.70 -12.58
N ILE A 367 19.99 1.06 -13.50
CA ILE A 367 19.67 1.60 -14.82
C ILE A 367 20.06 0.59 -15.89
N ARG A 368 19.16 0.37 -16.85
CA ARG A 368 19.42 -0.51 -17.99
C ARG A 368 19.63 0.30 -19.25
N ASP A 369 18.55 0.63 -19.95
CA ASP A 369 18.61 1.21 -21.29
C ASP A 369 17.95 2.60 -21.30
N ALA A 370 18.73 3.66 -21.50
CA ALA A 370 18.24 5.02 -21.60
C ALA A 370 18.95 5.75 -22.75
N ASP A 371 18.16 6.37 -23.61
CA ASP A 371 18.61 6.81 -24.92
C ASP A 371 18.07 8.20 -25.27
N LEU A 372 18.98 9.16 -25.18
CA LEU A 372 18.81 10.58 -25.40
C LEU A 372 19.47 11.02 -26.73
N THR A 373 19.93 10.05 -27.54
CA THR A 373 20.68 10.30 -28.78
C THR A 373 19.93 11.21 -29.73
N SER A 374 20.56 12.32 -30.11
CA SER A 374 19.96 13.28 -31.05
C SER A 374 20.99 13.93 -31.96
N PRO A 375 20.64 14.40 -33.18
CA PRO A 375 21.64 14.92 -34.10
C PRO A 375 22.23 16.28 -33.70
N GLY A 376 21.48 17.15 -33.03
CA GLY A 376 21.93 18.49 -32.64
C GLY A 376 22.68 18.51 -31.30
N GLY A 377 22.16 17.81 -30.30
CA GLY A 377 22.77 17.75 -28.97
C GLY A 377 22.41 16.47 -28.24
N GLY A 378 23.38 15.83 -27.61
CA GLY A 378 23.13 14.85 -26.57
C GLY A 378 22.46 15.51 -25.38
N GLY A 379 21.54 14.80 -24.73
CA GLY A 379 20.84 15.28 -23.54
C GLY A 379 21.73 15.32 -22.29
N PHE A 380 21.10 15.45 -21.13
CA PHE A 380 21.77 15.33 -19.84
C PHE A 380 21.18 14.20 -19.02
N VAL A 381 22.03 13.54 -18.25
CA VAL A 381 21.64 12.51 -17.28
C VAL A 381 22.32 12.83 -15.96
N GLU A 382 21.53 12.93 -14.90
CA GLU A 382 21.99 13.14 -13.54
C GLU A 382 21.33 12.10 -12.63
N ILE A 383 22.14 11.30 -11.94
CA ILE A 383 21.66 10.25 -11.05
C ILE A 383 22.37 10.39 -9.71
N PHE A 384 21.59 10.63 -8.67
CA PHE A 384 22.02 10.65 -7.28
C PHE A 384 21.33 9.50 -6.53
N SER A 385 22.13 8.56 -6.03
CA SER A 385 21.71 7.47 -5.17
C SER A 385 22.32 7.65 -3.78
N GLY A 386 21.53 7.47 -2.72
CA GLY A 386 22.03 7.32 -1.36
C GLY A 386 22.64 5.93 -1.13
N GLY A 387 22.23 4.93 -1.91
CA GLY A 387 22.88 3.61 -2.02
C GLY A 387 23.81 3.49 -3.23
N SER A 388 23.83 2.34 -3.88
CA SER A 388 24.61 2.07 -5.09
C SER A 388 23.93 2.58 -6.38
N THR A 389 24.74 2.96 -7.38
CA THR A 389 24.28 3.20 -8.76
C THR A 389 24.86 2.14 -9.67
N GLU A 390 24.00 1.32 -10.28
CA GLU A 390 24.38 0.26 -11.21
C GLU A 390 23.91 0.56 -12.64
N ILE A 391 24.84 0.59 -13.58
CA ILE A 391 24.55 0.67 -15.02
C ILE A 391 24.73 -0.71 -15.64
N LEU A 392 23.63 -1.32 -16.06
CA LEU A 392 23.56 -2.67 -16.59
C LEU A 392 23.33 -2.74 -18.11
N GLY A 393 23.02 -1.62 -18.77
CA GLY A 393 22.76 -1.53 -20.21
C GLY A 393 23.36 -0.26 -20.82
N GLU A 394 22.69 0.30 -21.82
CA GLU A 394 23.16 1.49 -22.55
C GLU A 394 22.61 2.78 -21.93
N LEU A 395 23.49 3.75 -21.67
CA LEU A 395 23.16 5.13 -21.31
C LEU A 395 23.75 6.06 -22.37
N ASP A 396 22.94 6.38 -23.38
CA ASP A 396 23.38 7.09 -24.58
C ASP A 396 22.86 8.54 -24.58
N ALA A 397 23.78 9.49 -24.58
CA ALA A 397 23.55 10.91 -24.79
C ALA A 397 24.49 11.44 -25.89
N GLU A 398 24.57 10.72 -27.02
CA GLU A 398 25.37 11.11 -28.18
C GLU A 398 24.71 12.23 -29.01
N GLY A 399 25.54 13.19 -29.42
CA GLY A 399 25.23 14.20 -30.44
C GLY A 399 25.66 13.75 -31.83
N THR A 400 24.83 12.99 -32.55
CA THR A 400 25.25 12.25 -33.77
C THR A 400 25.47 13.11 -35.02
N GLY A 401 24.95 14.34 -35.05
CA GLY A 401 25.05 15.21 -36.22
C GLY A 401 26.46 15.77 -36.39
N ARG A 402 26.80 16.17 -37.62
CA ARG A 402 28.15 16.68 -37.94
C ARG A 402 28.59 17.86 -37.06
N ASP A 403 27.66 18.74 -36.72
CA ASP A 403 27.88 19.89 -35.83
C ASP A 403 27.24 19.65 -34.45
N GLY A 404 26.86 18.40 -34.16
CA GLY A 404 26.16 17.98 -32.97
C GLY A 404 27.06 17.98 -31.74
N LEU A 405 26.51 18.44 -30.62
CA LEU A 405 27.20 18.54 -29.34
C LEU A 405 26.97 17.27 -28.52
N GLY A 406 27.98 16.76 -27.84
CA GLY A 406 27.84 15.60 -26.96
C GLY A 406 27.15 15.96 -25.65
N GLY A 407 26.44 15.00 -25.06
CA GLY A 407 25.70 15.18 -23.82
C GLY A 407 26.58 15.20 -22.56
N MET A 408 25.92 15.10 -21.41
CA MET A 408 26.56 14.99 -20.11
C MET A 408 25.92 13.87 -19.29
N VAL A 409 26.74 13.04 -18.68
CA VAL A 409 26.30 12.03 -17.72
C VAL A 409 27.01 12.28 -16.40
N LEU A 410 26.24 12.51 -15.33
CA LEU A 410 26.72 12.62 -13.96
C LEU A 410 26.08 11.51 -13.12
N LEU A 411 26.90 10.61 -12.61
CA LEU A 411 26.47 9.53 -11.72
C LEU A 411 27.08 9.73 -10.34
N SER A 412 26.26 9.55 -9.30
CA SER A 412 26.67 9.66 -7.92
C SER A 412 26.00 8.62 -7.06
N GLY A 413 26.79 7.90 -6.25
CA GLY A 413 26.29 6.89 -5.31
C GLY A 413 27.30 6.57 -4.22
N CYS A 414 26.92 5.75 -3.25
CA CYS A 414 27.86 5.13 -2.33
C CYS A 414 28.82 4.22 -3.07
N SER A 415 28.33 3.40 -3.98
CA SER A 415 29.18 2.74 -4.97
C SER A 415 28.62 3.01 -6.36
N VAL A 416 29.48 3.02 -7.38
CA VAL A 416 29.05 3.14 -8.77
C VAL A 416 29.67 2.02 -9.59
N ASN A 417 28.82 1.23 -10.25
CA ASN A 417 29.22 0.08 -11.04
C ASN A 417 28.72 0.21 -12.48
N VAL A 418 29.63 0.18 -13.44
CA VAL A 418 29.32 0.06 -14.87
C VAL A 418 29.65 -1.36 -15.29
N ALA A 419 28.61 -2.18 -15.43
CA ALA A 419 28.74 -3.63 -15.63
C ALA A 419 29.41 -3.99 -16.96
N ALA A 420 29.94 -5.21 -17.05
CA ALA A 420 30.51 -5.72 -18.28
C ALA A 420 29.43 -5.81 -19.38
N GLY A 421 29.66 -5.12 -20.50
CA GLY A 421 28.70 -5.04 -21.60
C GLY A 421 27.76 -3.84 -21.52
N ALA A 422 27.75 -3.08 -20.42
CA ALA A 422 27.10 -1.78 -20.33
C ALA A 422 27.96 -0.70 -21.04
N GLU A 423 27.30 0.35 -21.52
CA GLU A 423 27.95 1.46 -22.23
C GLU A 423 27.38 2.81 -21.78
N ILE A 424 28.27 3.76 -21.50
CA ILE A 424 27.92 5.17 -21.33
C ILE A 424 28.54 5.93 -22.50
N ASP A 425 27.74 6.60 -23.32
CA ASP A 425 28.21 7.35 -24.48
C ASP A 425 27.73 8.81 -24.47
N THR A 426 28.67 9.75 -24.43
CA THR A 426 28.42 11.19 -24.53
C THR A 426 29.18 11.81 -25.70
N ARG A 427 29.47 11.04 -26.75
CA ARG A 427 30.22 11.57 -27.91
C ARG A 427 29.42 12.59 -28.70
N ALA A 428 30.15 13.29 -29.55
CA ALA A 428 29.71 14.42 -30.34
C ALA A 428 30.27 14.27 -31.76
N GLY A 429 29.44 14.52 -32.78
CA GLY A 429 29.94 14.66 -34.14
C GLY A 429 30.83 15.90 -34.31
N PHE A 430 30.74 16.87 -33.40
CA PHE A 430 31.66 18.01 -33.30
C PHE A 430 32.27 18.15 -31.89
N VAL A 431 33.56 17.85 -31.76
CA VAL A 431 34.28 17.96 -30.49
C VAL A 431 34.50 19.43 -30.12
N TYR A 432 33.77 19.90 -29.11
CA TYR A 432 33.91 21.23 -28.50
C TYR A 432 34.36 21.13 -27.04
N GLN A 433 35.12 22.10 -26.53
CA GLN A 433 35.62 22.03 -25.15
C GLN A 433 34.47 22.14 -24.14
N GLY A 434 34.39 21.19 -23.22
CA GLY A 434 33.41 21.17 -22.13
C GLY A 434 32.06 20.52 -22.45
N LEU A 435 31.92 19.82 -23.58
CA LEU A 435 30.72 19.07 -23.96
C LEU A 435 31.10 17.63 -24.31
N GLY A 436 30.20 16.68 -24.07
CA GLY A 436 30.50 15.26 -24.15
C GLY A 436 31.38 14.79 -23.00
N VAL A 437 30.81 14.80 -21.80
CA VAL A 437 31.51 14.48 -20.54
C VAL A 437 30.76 13.41 -19.77
N ASN A 438 31.51 12.41 -19.29
CA ASN A 438 31.03 11.47 -18.28
C ASN A 438 31.73 11.78 -16.95
N GLU A 439 30.96 11.99 -15.90
CA GLU A 439 31.45 12.23 -14.55
C GLU A 439 30.83 11.24 -13.57
N ILE A 440 31.67 10.56 -12.79
CA ILE A 440 31.24 9.62 -11.75
C ILE A 440 31.81 10.06 -10.42
N ARG A 441 30.97 10.11 -9.40
CA ARG A 441 31.33 10.44 -8.01
C ARG A 441 30.91 9.30 -7.09
N ALA A 442 31.82 8.80 -6.25
CA ALA A 442 31.43 7.82 -5.24
C ALA A 442 32.20 8.00 -3.93
N ARG A 443 31.54 7.68 -2.80
CA ARG A 443 32.22 7.54 -1.51
C ARG A 443 32.95 6.20 -1.38
N GLY A 444 32.28 5.12 -1.71
CA GLY A 444 32.81 3.77 -1.77
C GLY A 444 33.44 3.44 -3.13
N ALA A 445 33.28 2.21 -3.59
CA ALA A 445 33.96 1.70 -4.76
C ALA A 445 33.37 2.24 -6.08
N ILE A 446 34.25 2.60 -7.02
CA ILE A 446 33.91 2.80 -8.44
C ILE A 446 34.45 1.60 -9.23
N THR A 447 33.58 0.89 -9.94
CA THR A 447 33.96 -0.25 -10.79
C THR A 447 33.50 -0.05 -12.22
N ILE A 448 34.44 -0.03 -13.17
CA ILE A 448 34.15 0.11 -14.60
C ILE A 448 34.60 -1.16 -15.33
N ALA A 449 33.65 -2.06 -15.56
CA ALA A 449 33.84 -3.27 -16.38
C ALA A 449 33.31 -3.08 -17.81
N GLY A 450 32.38 -2.15 -18.02
CA GLY A 450 31.80 -1.80 -19.32
C GLY A 450 32.62 -0.76 -20.12
N THR A 451 31.93 -0.02 -20.98
CA THR A 451 32.53 1.01 -21.84
C THR A 451 32.08 2.41 -21.41
N MET A 452 33.00 3.36 -21.36
CA MET A 452 32.70 4.79 -21.21
C MET A 452 33.34 5.58 -22.35
N LEU A 453 32.51 6.20 -23.18
CA LEU A 453 32.91 7.00 -24.33
C LEU A 453 32.47 8.44 -24.12
N ALA A 454 33.38 9.37 -24.36
CA ALA A 454 33.13 10.80 -24.25
C ALA A 454 33.83 11.54 -25.39
N SER A 455 33.33 12.69 -25.82
CA SER A 455 34.11 13.50 -26.77
C SER A 455 35.17 14.35 -26.09
N TYR A 456 34.93 14.77 -24.85
CA TYR A 456 35.84 15.66 -24.13
C TYR A 456 36.53 15.01 -22.94
N ALA A 457 35.81 14.47 -21.96
CA ALA A 457 36.44 13.92 -20.76
C ALA A 457 35.61 12.81 -20.11
N ASN A 458 36.32 11.82 -19.56
CA ASN A 458 35.79 10.91 -18.56
C ASN A 458 36.45 11.27 -17.22
N VAL A 459 35.64 11.55 -16.20
CA VAL A 459 36.07 12.02 -14.88
C VAL A 459 35.56 11.05 -13.83
N LEU A 460 36.46 10.51 -13.01
CA LEU A 460 36.16 9.64 -11.88
C LEU A 460 36.67 10.30 -10.61
N ILE A 461 35.75 10.68 -9.72
CA ILE A 461 36.04 11.27 -8.42
C ILE A 461 35.68 10.28 -7.32
N TYR A 462 36.67 9.86 -6.54
CA TYR A 462 36.53 8.85 -5.49
C TYR A 462 36.93 9.42 -4.13
N ASP A 463 36.49 8.79 -3.03
CA ASP A 463 36.96 9.17 -1.69
C ASP A 463 38.32 8.54 -1.36
N THR A 464 38.30 7.32 -0.80
CA THR A 464 39.50 6.61 -0.34
C THR A 464 39.85 5.38 -1.18
N VAL A 465 38.87 4.79 -1.86
CA VAL A 465 39.04 3.57 -2.67
C VAL A 465 39.30 3.95 -4.13
N GLU A 466 40.50 3.62 -4.64
CA GLU A 466 40.82 3.87 -6.05
C GLU A 466 39.88 3.09 -6.99
N PRO A 467 39.43 3.69 -8.11
CA PRO A 467 38.55 3.02 -9.07
C PRO A 467 39.18 1.76 -9.69
N THR A 468 38.37 0.69 -9.81
CA THR A 468 38.76 -0.54 -10.51
C THR A 468 38.28 -0.49 -11.95
N ILE A 469 39.21 -0.39 -12.90
CA ILE A 469 38.90 -0.30 -14.33
C ILE A 469 39.39 -1.57 -15.03
N THR A 470 38.44 -2.35 -15.53
CA THR A 470 38.70 -3.54 -16.37
C THR A 470 38.12 -3.41 -17.78
N GLY A 471 37.20 -2.46 -17.96
CA GLY A 471 36.57 -2.11 -19.23
C GLY A 471 37.34 -1.08 -20.05
N ASN A 472 36.65 -0.46 -21.01
CA ASN A 472 37.24 0.51 -21.93
C ASN A 472 36.76 1.93 -21.62
N ILE A 473 37.69 2.85 -21.36
CA ILE A 473 37.39 4.27 -21.14
C ILE A 473 38.18 5.08 -22.16
N SER A 474 37.50 5.90 -22.97
CA SER A 474 38.13 6.67 -24.05
C SER A 474 37.48 8.03 -24.24
N ALA A 475 38.30 9.02 -24.60
CA ALA A 475 37.86 10.34 -25.04
C ALA A 475 38.32 10.61 -26.49
N ASP A 476 37.44 11.16 -27.35
CA ASP A 476 37.77 11.41 -28.77
C ASP A 476 38.88 12.44 -28.97
N ASN A 477 39.02 13.39 -28.04
CA ASN A 477 40.12 14.35 -28.03
C ASN A 477 41.49 13.74 -27.68
N GLY A 478 41.54 12.44 -27.39
CA GLY A 478 42.74 11.69 -27.02
C GLY A 478 43.21 11.94 -25.59
N SER A 479 42.37 12.51 -24.73
CA SER A 479 42.68 12.67 -23.30
C SER A 479 42.54 11.36 -22.55
N ASP A 480 43.47 11.13 -21.61
CA ASP A 480 43.36 10.04 -20.64
C ASP A 480 42.23 10.35 -19.64
N PRO A 481 41.58 9.33 -19.05
CA PRO A 481 40.57 9.55 -18.02
C PRO A 481 41.17 10.30 -16.82
N ILE A 482 40.41 11.25 -16.29
CA ILE A 482 40.78 12.00 -15.10
C ILE A 482 40.33 11.20 -13.89
N ILE A 483 41.27 10.66 -13.12
CA ILE A 483 41.02 9.89 -11.91
C ILE A 483 41.61 10.66 -10.74
N THR A 484 40.76 11.17 -9.84
CA THR A 484 41.19 12.08 -8.77
C THR A 484 40.45 11.80 -7.46
N PRO A 485 41.14 11.78 -6.31
CA PRO A 485 40.47 11.67 -5.02
C PRO A 485 39.81 13.00 -4.64
N VAL A 486 38.71 12.97 -3.89
CA VAL A 486 38.00 14.18 -3.42
C VAL A 486 38.88 15.11 -2.59
N SER A 487 39.94 14.56 -1.97
CA SER A 487 40.93 15.32 -1.20
C SER A 487 41.93 16.13 -2.06
N ASP A 488 41.83 16.07 -3.39
CA ASP A 488 42.71 16.79 -4.31
C ASP A 488 42.46 18.31 -4.27
N PRO A 489 43.47 19.14 -3.92
CA PRO A 489 43.34 20.60 -3.86
C PRO A 489 43.01 21.28 -5.20
N SER A 490 43.15 20.56 -6.32
CA SER A 490 42.73 21.07 -7.63
C SER A 490 41.21 21.15 -7.78
N LEU A 491 40.45 20.43 -6.94
CA LEU A 491 38.99 20.47 -6.88
C LEU A 491 38.45 21.61 -5.98
N ASP A 492 39.26 22.18 -5.08
CA ASP A 492 38.88 23.29 -4.18
C ASP A 492 38.49 24.60 -4.92
N GLY A 493 38.76 24.68 -6.22
CA GLY A 493 38.38 25.78 -7.10
C GLY A 493 37.16 25.51 -7.99
N ALA A 494 36.57 24.31 -7.95
CA ALA A 494 35.34 23.99 -8.68
C ALA A 494 34.14 24.69 -8.02
N GLN A 495 33.32 25.39 -8.80
CA GLN A 495 32.01 25.86 -8.34
C GLN A 495 30.93 25.09 -9.07
N PRO A 496 30.05 24.35 -8.37
CA PRO A 496 29.99 24.13 -6.91
C PRO A 496 31.09 23.19 -6.35
N PRO A 497 31.37 23.20 -5.03
CA PRO A 497 32.31 22.26 -4.40
C PRO A 497 31.84 20.82 -4.65
N VAL A 498 32.80 19.91 -4.87
CA VAL A 498 32.50 18.49 -5.06
C VAL A 498 32.04 17.91 -3.73
N VAL A 499 30.75 17.57 -3.63
CA VAL A 499 30.15 16.89 -2.48
C VAL A 499 29.91 15.44 -2.87
N LEU A 500 30.44 14.51 -2.06
CA LEU A 500 30.14 13.08 -2.20
C LEU A 500 28.87 12.74 -1.38
N PRO A 501 28.01 11.85 -1.89
CA PRO A 501 26.71 11.54 -1.29
C PRO A 501 26.87 10.99 0.13
N GLU A 502 26.02 11.40 1.08
CA GLU A 502 26.04 10.83 2.43
C GLU A 502 25.62 9.36 2.40
N CYS A 503 26.60 8.46 2.51
CA CYS A 503 26.34 7.07 2.79
C CYS A 503 25.84 6.95 4.22
N ALA A 504 24.53 6.76 4.35
CA ALA A 504 24.00 6.18 5.56
C ALA A 504 24.63 4.79 5.68
N SER A 505 25.28 4.51 6.81
CA SER A 505 25.46 3.12 7.24
C SER A 505 24.04 2.55 7.32
N ALA A 506 23.69 1.75 6.33
CA ALA A 506 22.33 1.34 6.08
C ALA A 506 22.32 -0.18 6.19
N CYS A 507 21.71 -0.66 7.27
CA CYS A 507 21.36 -2.05 7.39
C CYS A 507 20.64 -2.52 6.13
N GLY A 508 21.01 -3.69 5.61
CA GLY A 508 20.41 -4.30 4.45
C GLY A 508 21.06 -3.93 3.11
N ASP A 509 22.32 -3.51 3.08
CA ASP A 509 23.02 -3.15 1.84
C ASP A 509 23.87 -4.29 1.25
N GLY A 510 23.88 -5.44 1.93
CA GLY A 510 24.59 -6.66 1.56
C GLY A 510 26.02 -6.70 2.10
N THR A 511 26.44 -5.69 2.86
CA THR A 511 27.77 -5.59 3.45
C THR A 511 27.70 -5.20 4.92
N THR A 512 28.31 -6.02 5.79
CA THR A 512 28.32 -5.71 7.23
C THR A 512 29.26 -4.55 7.54
N ASP A 513 28.69 -3.42 7.94
CA ASP A 513 29.40 -2.16 8.23
C ASP A 513 29.85 -2.02 9.70
N GLU A 514 30.61 -0.96 10.02
CA GLU A 514 31.11 -0.70 11.38
C GLU A 514 29.96 -0.29 12.33
N GLY A 515 29.43 -1.26 13.07
CA GLY A 515 28.28 -1.08 13.98
C GLY A 515 27.24 -2.19 13.87
N GLU A 516 27.30 -2.96 12.79
CA GLU A 516 26.39 -4.04 12.46
C GLU A 516 26.96 -5.40 12.88
N VAL A 517 26.06 -6.31 13.29
CA VAL A 517 26.36 -7.69 13.67
C VAL A 517 26.17 -8.65 12.49
N CYS A 518 25.29 -8.30 11.55
CA CYS A 518 25.04 -8.99 10.28
C CYS A 518 24.54 -7.98 9.24
N ASP A 519 24.45 -8.41 7.98
CA ASP A 519 23.73 -7.72 6.92
C ASP A 519 23.40 -8.77 5.84
N ASP A 520 22.12 -8.93 5.48
CA ASP A 520 21.64 -9.94 4.52
C ASP A 520 21.11 -9.33 3.21
N GLY A 521 21.40 -8.05 2.96
CA GLY A 521 21.06 -7.36 1.73
C GLY A 521 19.65 -6.80 1.65
N ASN A 522 18.92 -6.75 2.77
CA ASN A 522 17.72 -5.92 2.93
C ASN A 522 17.39 -5.66 4.42
N ILE A 523 16.33 -4.90 4.73
CA ILE A 523 15.91 -4.56 6.12
C ILE A 523 14.70 -5.36 6.60
N ARG A 524 14.35 -6.44 5.92
CA ARG A 524 13.25 -7.29 6.35
C ARG A 524 13.74 -8.05 7.58
N ASN A 525 12.89 -8.18 8.59
CA ASN A 525 13.16 -9.13 9.66
C ASN A 525 12.87 -10.54 9.14
N CYS A 526 13.56 -11.54 9.70
CA CYS A 526 13.32 -12.96 9.47
C CYS A 526 13.77 -13.52 8.12
N ASP A 527 14.82 -12.95 7.53
CA ASP A 527 15.50 -13.51 6.34
C ASP A 527 17.03 -13.58 6.44
N GLY A 528 17.57 -13.35 7.65
CA GLY A 528 18.97 -13.61 7.99
C GLY A 528 19.59 -12.58 8.93
N CYS A 529 19.03 -11.38 9.01
CA CYS A 529 19.51 -10.31 9.86
C CYS A 529 18.34 -9.44 10.35
N SER A 530 18.46 -8.88 11.57
CA SER A 530 17.45 -7.95 12.08
C SER A 530 17.44 -6.67 11.24
N SER A 531 16.29 -5.99 11.18
CA SER A 531 16.09 -4.76 10.39
C SER A 531 16.96 -3.57 10.81
N ASP A 532 17.61 -3.67 11.96
CA ASP A 532 18.59 -2.70 12.47
C ASP A 532 20.02 -3.26 12.49
N CYS A 533 20.21 -4.45 11.92
CA CYS A 533 21.46 -5.18 11.79
C CYS A 533 22.19 -5.38 13.12
N SER A 534 21.48 -5.29 14.24
CA SER A 534 22.03 -5.45 15.59
C SER A 534 22.11 -6.91 16.03
N ARG A 535 21.41 -7.82 15.35
CA ARG A 535 21.32 -9.25 15.70
C ARG A 535 21.02 -10.11 14.46
N ILE A 536 21.47 -11.37 14.48
CA ILE A 536 21.18 -12.36 13.43
C ILE A 536 19.80 -12.97 13.69
N ASP A 537 18.90 -12.91 12.72
CA ASP A 537 17.58 -13.56 12.82
C ASP A 537 17.66 -15.08 12.59
N ASP A 538 16.71 -15.85 13.14
CA ASP A 538 16.61 -17.32 13.08
C ASP A 538 17.80 -18.07 13.75
N LEU A 539 18.34 -17.56 14.88
CA LEU A 539 19.43 -18.21 15.61
C LEU A 539 18.92 -19.11 16.75
N CYS A 540 18.73 -20.38 16.42
CA CYS A 540 18.25 -21.35 17.40
C CYS A 540 19.17 -21.54 18.62
N GLY A 541 18.56 -21.60 19.80
CA GLY A 541 19.16 -21.90 21.08
C GLY A 541 19.76 -20.71 21.81
N ASP A 542 19.32 -19.49 21.50
CA ASP A 542 19.82 -18.26 22.15
C ASP A 542 18.91 -17.75 23.29
N GLY A 543 17.76 -18.39 23.47
CA GLY A 543 16.80 -18.13 24.55
C GLY A 543 15.74 -17.11 24.17
N ILE A 544 15.67 -16.72 22.90
CA ILE A 544 14.71 -15.76 22.37
C ILE A 544 13.93 -16.48 21.27
N LEU A 545 12.60 -16.44 21.33
CA LEU A 545 11.75 -17.08 20.32
C LEU A 545 11.47 -16.09 19.19
N GLU A 546 12.04 -16.31 18.00
CA GLU A 546 11.99 -15.32 16.92
C GLU A 546 11.62 -15.93 15.56
N CYS A 547 11.01 -15.11 14.70
CA CYS A 547 10.85 -15.40 13.27
C CYS A 547 10.22 -16.78 12.94
N ASN A 548 11.02 -17.73 12.42
CA ASN A 548 10.56 -19.07 11.99
C ASN A 548 10.72 -20.14 13.08
N GLU A 549 11.18 -19.77 14.27
CA GLU A 549 11.32 -20.65 15.41
C GLU A 549 9.95 -20.92 16.02
N SER A 550 9.58 -22.19 16.15
CA SER A 550 8.33 -22.56 16.84
C SER A 550 8.56 -22.99 18.29
N CYS A 551 9.83 -23.01 18.71
CA CYS A 551 10.33 -23.14 20.07
C CYS A 551 11.76 -22.57 20.11
N ASP A 552 12.20 -22.12 21.29
CA ASP A 552 13.60 -21.86 21.62
C ASP A 552 13.72 -22.00 23.15
N ASP A 553 14.64 -22.84 23.63
CA ASP A 553 14.84 -23.10 25.06
C ASP A 553 16.23 -22.69 25.56
N GLY A 554 16.92 -21.84 24.80
CA GLY A 554 18.24 -21.30 25.15
C GLY A 554 19.38 -22.31 25.01
N ASN A 555 19.16 -23.40 24.27
CA ASN A 555 20.20 -24.36 23.94
C ASN A 555 19.92 -25.10 22.60
N LEU A 556 20.80 -26.03 22.21
CA LEU A 556 20.73 -26.79 20.94
C LEU A 556 20.67 -28.32 21.19
N ASP A 557 20.21 -28.75 22.36
CA ASP A 557 20.11 -30.16 22.74
C ASP A 557 18.78 -30.75 22.25
N ASN A 558 18.83 -31.73 21.36
CA ASN A 558 17.63 -32.43 20.88
C ASN A 558 16.94 -33.24 22.01
N ASP A 559 15.63 -33.51 21.85
CA ASP A 559 14.76 -34.28 22.75
C ASP A 559 14.38 -33.64 24.11
N ASP A 560 14.60 -32.35 24.34
CA ASP A 560 14.23 -31.65 25.60
C ASP A 560 13.01 -30.73 25.49
N GLY A 561 12.47 -30.56 24.29
CA GLY A 561 11.31 -29.71 24.02
C GLY A 561 11.49 -28.86 22.77
N CYS A 562 12.73 -28.58 22.38
CA CYS A 562 13.04 -27.87 21.16
C CYS A 562 14.23 -28.51 20.42
N GLU A 563 14.03 -28.90 19.17
CA GLU A 563 15.11 -29.49 18.37
C GLU A 563 16.10 -28.41 17.94
N ASP A 564 17.32 -28.81 17.56
CA ASP A 564 18.40 -27.96 17.03
C ASP A 564 18.07 -27.20 15.74
N THR A 565 16.87 -27.43 15.19
CA THR A 565 16.28 -26.70 14.06
C THR A 565 15.17 -25.73 14.48
N CYS A 566 15.03 -25.46 15.79
CA CYS A 566 13.96 -24.65 16.39
C CYS A 566 12.57 -25.06 15.92
N GLN A 567 12.42 -26.37 15.81
CA GLN A 567 11.16 -27.04 15.60
C GLN A 567 10.81 -27.79 16.88
N PRO A 568 9.56 -27.68 17.35
CA PRO A 568 9.08 -28.56 18.38
C PRO A 568 9.27 -29.99 17.88
N THR A 569 9.87 -30.84 18.73
CA THR A 569 10.05 -32.27 18.50
C THR A 569 8.89 -32.86 17.66
N GLY A 570 9.18 -33.21 16.40
CA GLY A 570 8.18 -33.38 15.34
C GLY A 570 7.24 -34.58 15.54
N VAL A 571 5.94 -34.30 15.48
CA VAL A 571 4.82 -35.27 15.50
C VAL A 571 4.67 -36.04 14.19
N ASP A 572 5.49 -37.07 13.98
CA ASP A 572 5.13 -38.15 13.05
C ASP A 572 3.94 -38.94 13.62
N GLY A 573 2.85 -39.05 12.86
CA GLY A 573 1.63 -39.73 13.29
C GLY A 573 1.88 -41.14 13.82
N ILE A 574 1.44 -41.42 15.05
CA ILE A 574 1.76 -42.67 15.73
C ILE A 574 0.74 -43.74 15.34
N ARG A 575 1.24 -44.88 14.84
CA ARG A 575 0.42 -45.99 14.36
C ARG A 575 0.02 -46.93 15.49
N ILE A 576 -1.26 -46.90 15.87
CA ILE A 576 -1.86 -47.68 16.96
C ILE A 576 -2.54 -48.94 16.40
N PRO A 577 -2.02 -50.16 16.68
CA PRO A 577 -2.66 -51.41 16.30
C PRO A 577 -3.81 -51.72 17.27
N GLY A 578 -5.03 -51.27 16.99
CA GLY A 578 -6.13 -51.42 17.95
C GLY A 578 -6.70 -52.84 18.15
N THR A 579 -5.97 -53.92 17.77
CA THR A 579 -6.15 -55.25 18.36
C THR A 579 -4.80 -55.97 18.56
N LYS A 580 -4.61 -56.63 19.71
CA LYS A 580 -3.47 -57.53 19.98
C LYS A 580 -3.60 -58.92 19.28
N ALA A 581 -4.64 -59.13 18.47
CA ALA A 581 -4.91 -60.40 17.79
C ALA A 581 -4.15 -60.52 16.46
N ARG A 582 -3.97 -61.76 15.97
CA ARG A 582 -3.25 -62.07 14.70
C ARG A 582 -3.83 -61.37 13.45
N ASN A 583 -5.03 -60.79 13.52
CA ASN A 583 -5.69 -60.12 12.40
C ASN A 583 -5.61 -58.58 12.48
N GLY A 584 -4.81 -58.01 13.40
CA GLY A 584 -4.65 -56.56 13.61
C GLY A 584 -4.01 -55.78 12.46
N CYS A 585 -3.65 -56.45 11.36
CA CYS A 585 -3.17 -55.86 10.09
C CYS A 585 -4.30 -55.35 9.19
N LEU A 586 -5.54 -55.80 9.40
CA LEU A 586 -6.67 -55.42 8.55
C LEU A 586 -7.15 -53.98 8.80
N VAL A 587 -6.91 -53.43 9.99
CA VAL A 587 -7.24 -52.05 10.38
C VAL A 587 -6.21 -51.57 11.39
N GLN A 588 -5.63 -50.39 11.18
CA GLN A 588 -4.77 -49.65 12.12
C GLN A 588 -5.21 -48.18 12.18
N TRP A 589 -4.89 -47.51 13.28
CA TRP A 589 -5.21 -46.10 13.48
C TRP A 589 -3.92 -45.30 13.47
N ASP A 590 -3.85 -44.22 12.71
CA ASP A 590 -2.79 -43.22 12.88
C ASP A 590 -3.37 -42.05 13.65
N LEU A 591 -2.66 -41.63 14.68
CA LEU A 591 -3.05 -40.53 15.55
C LEU A 591 -1.93 -39.50 15.60
N VAL A 592 -2.26 -38.24 15.34
CA VAL A 592 -1.31 -37.13 15.42
C VAL A 592 -1.24 -36.68 16.89
N THR A 593 -0.17 -37.04 17.60
CA THR A 593 0.09 -36.63 18.99
C THR A 593 1.56 -36.84 19.36
N ALA A 594 2.16 -35.92 20.14
CA ALA A 594 3.56 -36.00 20.55
C ALA A 594 3.80 -36.89 21.79
N ASP A 595 2.79 -37.08 22.65
CA ASP A 595 2.88 -37.94 23.84
C ASP A 595 1.77 -39.01 23.87
N PRO A 596 1.93 -40.12 23.12
CA PRO A 596 0.93 -41.18 23.13
C PRO A 596 0.93 -41.90 24.49
N ALA A 597 -0.25 -42.19 25.02
CA ALA A 597 -0.36 -43.11 26.15
C ALA A 597 0.22 -44.47 25.77
N LEU A 598 1.19 -44.97 26.55
CA LEU A 598 1.87 -46.24 26.32
C LEU A 598 1.38 -47.34 27.29
N ASP A 599 1.31 -48.57 26.79
CA ASP A 599 1.06 -49.75 27.61
C ASP A 599 2.32 -50.15 28.42
N ARG A 600 2.17 -51.12 29.34
CA ARG A 600 3.27 -51.58 30.23
C ARG A 600 4.53 -52.07 29.51
N ASN A 601 4.45 -52.32 28.21
CA ASN A 601 5.57 -52.78 27.40
C ASN A 601 6.14 -51.66 26.51
N GLY A 602 5.72 -50.40 26.70
CA GLY A 602 6.18 -49.25 25.93
C GLY A 602 5.58 -49.16 24.51
N ASN A 603 4.44 -49.83 24.24
CA ASN A 603 3.76 -49.72 22.94
C ASN A 603 2.56 -48.80 23.06
N PRO A 604 2.16 -48.08 21.99
CA PRO A 604 0.96 -47.23 22.02
C PRO A 604 -0.29 -47.99 22.48
N ASP A 605 -0.96 -47.46 23.51
CA ASP A 605 -2.17 -48.03 24.07
C ASP A 605 -3.40 -47.64 23.23
N ASN A 606 -4.47 -48.42 23.31
CA ASN A 606 -5.72 -48.12 22.61
C ASN A 606 -6.67 -47.22 23.42
N GLU A 607 -6.18 -46.65 24.52
CA GLU A 607 -6.82 -45.63 25.33
C GLU A 607 -5.91 -44.40 25.34
N GLN A 608 -6.38 -43.31 24.74
CA GLN A 608 -5.66 -42.05 24.64
C GLN A 608 -6.50 -40.97 25.34
N SER A 609 -5.83 -40.05 26.01
CA SER A 609 -6.46 -38.94 26.72
C SER A 609 -5.73 -37.65 26.42
N CYS A 610 -6.48 -36.57 26.27
CA CYS A 610 -5.97 -35.22 26.07
C CYS A 610 -6.64 -34.26 27.03
N THR A 611 -5.97 -33.17 27.40
CA THR A 611 -6.58 -32.07 28.16
C THR A 611 -7.10 -31.01 27.19
N ASP A 612 -8.30 -30.50 27.42
CA ASP A 612 -8.93 -29.43 26.61
C ASP A 612 -8.01 -28.20 26.52
N GLY A 613 -7.57 -27.85 25.31
CA GLY A 613 -6.61 -26.78 25.03
C GLY A 613 -5.12 -27.18 25.06
N ASP A 614 -4.79 -28.46 25.13
CA ASP A 614 -3.40 -28.94 25.04
C ASP A 614 -2.98 -29.13 23.56
N PRO A 615 -2.14 -28.27 22.97
CA PRO A 615 -1.80 -28.32 21.55
C PRO A 615 -1.06 -29.61 21.12
N ILE A 616 -0.57 -30.42 22.06
CA ILE A 616 0.12 -31.69 21.75
C ILE A 616 -0.86 -32.78 21.29
N CYS A 617 -2.12 -32.72 21.71
CA CYS A 617 -3.11 -33.75 21.45
C CYS A 617 -4.50 -33.21 21.11
N ASP A 618 -4.75 -31.93 21.40
CA ASP A 618 -5.93 -31.17 21.05
C ASP A 618 -5.58 -30.24 19.89
N GLN A 619 -5.97 -30.65 18.69
CA GLN A 619 -5.48 -30.04 17.45
C GLN A 619 -6.01 -28.63 17.21
N ASP A 620 -7.08 -28.22 17.90
CA ASP A 620 -7.51 -26.83 17.85
C ASP A 620 -6.81 -25.96 18.91
N GLY A 621 -6.20 -26.56 19.94
CA GLY A 621 -5.50 -25.87 21.03
C GLY A 621 -6.40 -24.92 21.83
N VAL A 622 -7.73 -24.97 21.67
CA VAL A 622 -8.66 -24.02 22.29
C VAL A 622 -9.34 -24.67 23.49
N ILE A 623 -9.35 -23.99 24.63
CA ILE A 623 -10.16 -24.40 25.78
C ILE A 623 -11.65 -24.19 25.47
N ASN A 624 -12.33 -25.20 24.93
CA ASN A 624 -13.71 -25.10 24.46
C ASN A 624 -14.64 -26.21 25.02
N ASN A 625 -14.21 -26.94 26.05
CA ASN A 625 -14.81 -28.14 26.61
C ASN A 625 -14.89 -29.32 25.63
N SER A 626 -14.01 -29.39 24.65
CA SER A 626 -13.86 -30.54 23.77
C SER A 626 -12.48 -30.60 23.16
N CYS A 627 -11.99 -31.82 22.97
CA CYS A 627 -10.69 -32.04 22.34
C CYS A 627 -10.93 -32.49 20.89
N ALA A 628 -10.30 -31.82 19.94
CA ALA A 628 -10.24 -32.16 18.52
C ALA A 628 -9.06 -33.11 18.27
N TRP A 629 -9.36 -34.36 17.91
CA TRP A 629 -8.32 -35.34 17.57
C TRP A 629 -8.19 -35.50 16.07
N GLU A 630 -6.97 -35.48 15.54
CA GLU A 630 -6.72 -35.80 14.14
C GLU A 630 -6.36 -37.29 13.98
N VAL A 631 -7.21 -38.03 13.27
CA VAL A 631 -7.14 -39.50 13.17
C VAL A 631 -7.22 -39.95 11.71
N SER A 632 -6.47 -40.99 11.35
CA SER A 632 -6.61 -41.71 10.07
C SER A 632 -6.87 -43.20 10.27
N ALA A 633 -7.64 -43.81 9.37
CA ALA A 633 -7.90 -45.25 9.37
C ALA A 633 -7.13 -45.94 8.23
N CYS A 634 -6.18 -46.79 8.58
CA CYS A 634 -5.36 -47.53 7.62
C CYS A 634 -5.82 -48.98 7.47
N LEU A 635 -6.12 -49.40 6.25
CA LEU A 635 -6.62 -50.73 5.93
C LEU A 635 -5.57 -51.53 5.15
N GLY A 636 -5.41 -52.81 5.50
CA GLY A 636 -4.50 -53.71 4.79
C GLY A 636 -3.03 -53.30 4.90
N VAL A 637 -2.59 -52.91 6.10
CA VAL A 637 -1.19 -52.50 6.31
C VAL A 637 -0.35 -53.73 6.60
N ASN A 638 0.54 -54.07 5.66
CA ASN A 638 1.52 -55.13 5.84
C ASN A 638 2.59 -54.69 6.85
N ASN A 639 2.87 -55.53 7.86
CA ASN A 639 3.92 -55.27 8.85
C ASN A 639 5.02 -56.35 8.73
N PRO A 640 6.19 -56.03 8.19
CA PRO A 640 7.29 -56.98 7.98
C PRO A 640 7.84 -57.59 9.28
N GLU A 641 7.69 -56.91 10.42
CA GLU A 641 8.15 -57.37 11.74
C GLU A 641 7.18 -58.38 12.38
N LYS A 642 5.96 -58.55 11.82
CA LYS A 642 4.98 -59.56 12.25
C LYS A 642 4.55 -60.45 11.07
N PRO A 643 5.23 -61.59 10.82
CA PRO A 643 5.02 -62.47 9.65
C PRO A 643 3.69 -63.24 9.60
N LEU A 644 2.67 -62.81 10.35
CA LEU A 644 1.29 -63.33 10.29
C LEU A 644 0.30 -62.32 9.67
N CYS A 645 0.83 -61.21 9.14
CA CYS A 645 0.09 -60.00 8.76
C CYS A 645 0.11 -59.70 7.26
N ASP A 646 0.15 -60.71 6.38
CA ASP A 646 0.05 -60.51 4.93
C ASP A 646 -1.42 -60.30 4.56
N ALA A 647 -1.93 -59.06 4.49
CA ALA A 647 -3.34 -58.81 4.19
C ALA A 647 -3.68 -59.11 2.71
N GLU A 648 -4.83 -59.76 2.48
CA GLU A 648 -5.39 -59.91 1.11
C GLU A 648 -6.29 -58.69 0.80
N PRO A 649 -6.74 -58.50 -0.47
CA PRO A 649 -7.52 -57.33 -0.85
C PRO A 649 -8.78 -57.20 0.03
N ILE A 650 -9.03 -56.02 0.59
CA ILE A 650 -10.14 -55.82 1.52
C ILE A 650 -11.45 -55.84 0.74
N VAL A 651 -12.31 -56.82 1.07
CA VAL A 651 -13.63 -57.02 0.44
C VAL A 651 -14.65 -56.01 0.96
N PHE A 652 -14.61 -55.69 2.25
CA PHE A 652 -15.37 -54.57 2.80
C PHE A 652 -14.80 -54.06 4.12
N ALA A 653 -14.97 -52.76 4.36
CA ALA A 653 -14.83 -52.13 5.66
C ALA A 653 -16.21 -51.89 6.29
N LYS A 654 -16.30 -51.96 7.61
CA LYS A 654 -17.54 -51.81 8.37
C LYS A 654 -17.36 -50.88 9.56
N LEU A 655 -17.90 -49.67 9.46
CA LEU A 655 -17.99 -48.73 10.57
C LEU A 655 -18.91 -49.31 11.67
N ARG A 656 -18.36 -49.48 12.88
CA ARG A 656 -19.06 -50.05 14.03
C ARG A 656 -19.45 -49.00 15.05
N LYS A 657 -18.56 -48.05 15.33
CA LYS A 657 -18.76 -46.89 16.18
C LYS A 657 -17.91 -45.71 15.68
N PRO A 658 -18.44 -44.48 15.71
CA PRO A 658 -19.86 -44.15 15.87
C PRO A 658 -20.71 -44.70 14.70
N ARG A 659 -22.03 -44.83 14.85
CA ARG A 659 -22.89 -45.45 13.81
C ARG A 659 -23.69 -44.39 13.06
N VAL A 660 -23.54 -44.36 11.74
CA VAL A 660 -24.34 -43.50 10.86
C VAL A 660 -25.85 -43.73 11.09
N GLY A 661 -26.58 -42.65 11.35
CA GLY A 661 -28.03 -42.66 11.58
C GLY A 661 -28.47 -43.20 12.95
N PHE A 662 -27.54 -43.49 13.86
CA PHE A 662 -27.82 -43.98 15.21
C PHE A 662 -26.98 -43.22 16.25
N GLY A 663 -27.59 -42.22 16.88
CA GLY A 663 -27.01 -41.41 17.95
C GLY A 663 -28.07 -40.40 18.44
N ARG A 664 -28.04 -40.03 19.72
CA ARG A 664 -28.88 -38.93 20.25
C ARG A 664 -28.08 -37.63 20.42
N ASP A 665 -26.76 -37.73 20.43
CA ASP A 665 -25.81 -36.62 20.60
C ASP A 665 -25.40 -36.07 19.22
N PRO A 666 -25.54 -34.76 18.96
CA PRO A 666 -25.07 -34.11 17.74
C PRO A 666 -23.60 -34.41 17.42
N VAL A 667 -22.73 -34.51 18.43
CA VAL A 667 -21.30 -34.80 18.23
C VAL A 667 -21.09 -36.22 17.70
N ASP A 668 -21.85 -37.20 18.21
CA ASP A 668 -21.80 -38.58 17.68
C ASP A 668 -22.30 -38.65 16.23
N LEU A 669 -23.26 -37.81 15.85
CA LEU A 669 -23.77 -37.73 14.49
C LEU A 669 -22.74 -37.09 13.55
N SER A 670 -22.06 -36.02 14.00
CA SER A 670 -20.97 -35.37 13.28
C SER A 670 -19.79 -36.32 13.06
N ASN A 671 -19.26 -36.91 14.14
CA ASN A 671 -18.18 -37.88 14.07
C ASN A 671 -18.55 -39.10 13.20
N ALA A 672 -19.81 -39.56 13.23
CA ALA A 672 -20.27 -40.63 12.35
C ALA A 672 -20.26 -40.25 10.87
N ALA A 673 -20.59 -39.00 10.54
CA ALA A 673 -20.58 -38.52 9.16
C ALA A 673 -19.16 -38.38 8.62
N VAL A 674 -18.26 -37.77 9.41
CA VAL A 674 -16.86 -37.56 9.04
C VAL A 674 -16.12 -38.88 8.84
N VAL A 675 -16.21 -39.81 9.80
CA VAL A 675 -15.57 -41.13 9.69
C VAL A 675 -16.16 -41.94 8.53
N ALA A 676 -17.47 -41.84 8.29
CA ALA A 676 -18.10 -42.51 7.16
C ALA A 676 -17.59 -41.96 5.82
N SER A 677 -17.48 -40.63 5.70
CA SER A 677 -16.96 -39.95 4.52
C SER A 677 -15.52 -40.38 4.22
N ALA A 678 -14.66 -40.35 5.25
CA ALA A 678 -13.26 -40.77 5.14
C ALA A 678 -13.13 -42.22 4.64
N LEU A 679 -13.89 -43.16 5.23
CA LEU A 679 -13.86 -44.56 4.80
C LEU A 679 -14.40 -44.75 3.37
N THR A 680 -15.44 -44.02 2.98
CA THR A 680 -15.98 -44.07 1.60
C THR A 680 -15.01 -43.50 0.57
N GLY A 681 -14.18 -42.52 0.98
CA GLY A 681 -13.12 -41.94 0.16
C GLY A 681 -12.07 -42.95 -0.33
N LEU A 682 -11.91 -44.08 0.36
CA LEU A 682 -11.04 -45.18 -0.09
C LEU A 682 -11.53 -45.88 -1.36
N GLY A 683 -12.79 -45.68 -1.78
CA GLY A 683 -13.32 -46.21 -3.04
C GLY A 683 -13.89 -47.64 -2.96
N GLY A 684 -13.74 -48.34 -1.84
CA GLY A 684 -14.17 -49.73 -1.67
C GLY A 684 -15.61 -49.91 -1.17
N THR A 685 -16.00 -51.16 -0.87
CA THR A 685 -17.30 -51.44 -0.23
C THR A 685 -17.27 -51.08 1.26
N VAL A 686 -18.09 -50.12 1.67
CA VAL A 686 -18.18 -49.62 3.06
C VAL A 686 -19.60 -49.81 3.62
N LYS A 687 -19.69 -50.34 4.84
CA LYS A 687 -20.95 -50.64 5.53
C LYS A 687 -21.03 -49.97 6.89
N SER A 688 -22.23 -49.59 7.33
CA SER A 688 -22.52 -49.19 8.72
C SER A 688 -23.77 -49.92 9.20
N GLY A 689 -23.65 -50.73 10.25
CA GLY A 689 -24.78 -51.57 10.71
C GLY A 689 -25.23 -52.59 9.64
N THR A 690 -26.48 -52.49 9.19
CA THR A 690 -27.05 -53.26 8.05
C THR A 690 -27.04 -52.47 6.75
N THR A 691 -26.68 -51.19 6.79
CA THR A 691 -26.69 -50.27 5.66
C THR A 691 -25.36 -50.36 4.91
N THR A 692 -25.42 -50.41 3.58
CA THR A 692 -24.25 -50.25 2.71
C THR A 692 -24.16 -48.77 2.35
N LEU A 693 -23.08 -48.11 2.78
CA LEU A 693 -22.85 -46.68 2.54
C LEU A 693 -22.30 -46.46 1.13
N GLN A 694 -21.38 -47.32 0.72
CA GLN A 694 -20.80 -47.35 -0.62
C GLN A 694 -20.56 -48.80 -1.05
N ASN A 695 -20.84 -49.08 -2.32
CA ASN A 695 -20.50 -50.35 -2.94
C ASN A 695 -19.42 -50.08 -3.99
N GLY A 696 -18.26 -50.69 -3.82
CA GLY A 696 -17.08 -50.46 -4.64
C GLY A 696 -16.27 -51.74 -4.83
N PRO A 697 -15.21 -51.71 -5.66
CA PRO A 697 -14.30 -52.84 -5.84
C PRO A 697 -13.63 -53.25 -4.51
N ASN A 698 -12.98 -54.41 -4.50
CA ASN A 698 -12.09 -54.77 -3.39
C ASN A 698 -10.93 -53.76 -3.35
N LEU A 699 -10.57 -53.30 -2.16
CA LEU A 699 -9.42 -52.40 -1.98
C LEU A 699 -8.12 -53.20 -2.14
N PRO A 700 -7.06 -52.62 -2.74
CA PRO A 700 -5.76 -53.28 -2.92
C PRO A 700 -5.10 -53.70 -1.60
N GLU A 701 -4.10 -54.58 -1.71
CA GLU A 701 -3.42 -55.27 -0.58
C GLU A 701 -2.48 -54.36 0.23
N ASP A 702 -2.11 -53.19 -0.31
CA ASP A 702 -1.09 -52.33 0.29
C ASP A 702 -1.70 -51.03 0.84
N GLY A 703 -1.78 -50.96 2.18
CA GLY A 703 -1.52 -49.75 2.96
C GLY A 703 -2.39 -48.52 2.66
N LEU A 704 -3.67 -48.68 2.36
CA LEU A 704 -4.56 -47.56 2.11
C LEU A 704 -5.05 -46.94 3.42
N CYS A 705 -4.53 -45.76 3.74
CA CYS A 705 -5.05 -44.89 4.78
C CYS A 705 -6.10 -43.95 4.20
N THR A 706 -7.11 -43.63 5.01
CA THR A 706 -7.95 -42.47 4.72
C THR A 706 -7.10 -41.19 4.80
N ASN A 707 -7.56 -40.10 4.20
CA ASN A 707 -7.10 -38.79 4.64
C ASN A 707 -7.36 -38.64 6.15
N SER A 708 -6.57 -37.82 6.81
CA SER A 708 -6.83 -37.46 8.20
C SER A 708 -8.19 -36.79 8.33
N PHE A 709 -8.81 -37.02 9.47
CA PHE A 709 -10.09 -36.44 9.78
C PHE A 709 -10.18 -36.11 11.27
N GLU A 710 -10.90 -35.04 11.55
CA GLU A 710 -11.14 -34.58 12.90
C GLU A 710 -12.20 -35.45 13.60
N PHE A 711 -11.90 -35.84 14.84
CA PHE A 711 -12.77 -36.60 15.71
C PHE A 711 -12.92 -35.90 17.06
N VAL A 712 -14.04 -35.20 17.25
CA VAL A 712 -14.25 -34.37 18.44
C VAL A 712 -14.73 -35.18 19.64
N VAL A 713 -14.09 -34.98 20.79
CA VAL A 713 -14.42 -35.63 22.06
C VAL A 713 -14.75 -34.56 23.10
N PRO A 714 -16.02 -34.44 23.54
CA PRO A 714 -16.37 -33.51 24.62
C PRO A 714 -15.76 -33.93 25.96
N VAL A 715 -15.44 -32.95 26.80
CA VAL A 715 -15.04 -33.18 28.19
C VAL A 715 -16.16 -33.92 28.92
N GLY A 716 -15.82 -34.96 29.70
CA GLY A 716 -16.82 -35.64 30.52
C GLY A 716 -16.44 -35.73 31.99
N GLY A 717 -17.47 -35.78 32.86
CA GLY A 717 -17.30 -35.84 34.30
C GLY A 717 -16.79 -37.20 34.83
N ARG A 718 -16.95 -37.44 36.14
CA ARG A 718 -16.37 -38.54 36.96
C ARG A 718 -16.62 -40.01 36.51
N SER A 719 -17.19 -40.30 35.34
CA SER A 719 -17.21 -41.67 34.77
C SER A 719 -17.31 -41.68 33.24
N LEU A 720 -16.22 -42.08 32.57
CA LEU A 720 -16.05 -42.49 31.17
C LEU A 720 -16.62 -41.55 30.09
N ALA A 721 -15.89 -40.45 29.85
CA ALA A 721 -16.04 -39.53 28.71
C ALA A 721 -15.42 -40.03 27.39
N ALA A 722 -14.82 -41.22 27.39
CA ALA A 722 -14.09 -41.68 26.23
C ALA A 722 -15.05 -42.07 25.08
N LYS A 723 -14.88 -41.45 23.91
CA LYS A 723 -15.63 -41.81 22.70
C LYS A 723 -14.90 -42.90 21.93
N PRO A 724 -15.54 -44.06 21.69
CA PRO A 724 -14.92 -45.17 21.00
C PRO A 724 -15.06 -45.04 19.49
N LEU A 725 -13.94 -45.07 18.79
CA LEU A 725 -13.88 -45.19 17.34
C LEU A 725 -13.57 -46.65 16.96
N SER A 726 -14.40 -47.25 16.10
CA SER A 726 -14.21 -48.67 15.75
C SER A 726 -14.67 -49.05 14.35
N VAL A 727 -13.77 -49.72 13.63
CA VAL A 727 -13.96 -50.21 12.26
C VAL A 727 -13.61 -51.70 12.19
N GLY A 728 -14.47 -52.50 11.57
CA GLY A 728 -14.17 -53.88 11.21
C GLY A 728 -13.83 -53.99 9.73
N ALA A 729 -13.11 -55.05 9.34
CA ALA A 729 -12.77 -55.32 7.95
C ALA A 729 -12.81 -56.83 7.65
N ARG A 730 -12.96 -57.19 6.38
CA ARG A 730 -12.85 -58.56 5.88
C ARG A 730 -12.07 -58.57 4.57
N ASP A 731 -11.10 -59.46 4.45
CA ASP A 731 -10.31 -59.65 3.23
C ASP A 731 -10.85 -60.77 2.33
N ALA A 732 -10.25 -60.91 1.14
CA ALA A 732 -10.63 -61.92 0.15
C ALA A 732 -10.33 -63.35 0.62
N GLY A 733 -9.28 -63.55 1.42
CA GLY A 733 -8.89 -64.81 2.04
C GLY A 733 -9.85 -65.28 3.14
N GLY A 734 -10.84 -64.46 3.49
CA GLY A 734 -11.89 -64.77 4.45
C GLY A 734 -11.56 -64.44 5.90
N ARG A 735 -10.39 -63.85 6.17
CA ARG A 735 -10.04 -63.29 7.48
C ARG A 735 -10.88 -62.05 7.74
N SER A 736 -11.31 -61.87 8.98
CA SER A 736 -12.10 -60.71 9.37
C SER A 736 -11.73 -60.25 10.77
N VAL A 737 -11.75 -58.92 10.95
CA VAL A 737 -11.78 -58.25 12.24
C VAL A 737 -13.19 -57.70 12.44
N VAL A 738 -13.86 -58.12 13.50
CA VAL A 738 -15.25 -57.72 13.79
C VAL A 738 -15.35 -56.23 14.10
N GLY A 739 -14.32 -55.70 14.76
CA GLY A 739 -14.07 -54.29 15.05
C GLY A 739 -12.69 -54.13 15.70
N ASN A 740 -11.89 -53.21 15.18
CA ASN A 740 -10.68 -52.68 15.77
C ASN A 740 -11.07 -51.38 16.49
N LYS A 741 -10.64 -51.14 17.73
CA LYS A 741 -11.16 -50.06 18.57
C LYS A 741 -10.04 -49.23 19.20
N ILE A 742 -10.18 -47.91 19.10
CA ILE A 742 -9.47 -46.90 19.91
C ILE A 742 -10.49 -46.12 20.76
N ASN A 743 -10.10 -45.74 21.98
CA ASN A 743 -10.86 -44.87 22.87
C ASN A 743 -10.12 -43.54 23.00
N LEU A 744 -10.78 -42.44 22.66
CA LEU A 744 -10.24 -41.09 22.81
C LEU A 744 -11.03 -40.38 23.91
N ALA A 745 -10.35 -39.77 24.88
CA ALA A 745 -10.96 -39.10 26.02
C ALA A 745 -10.48 -37.65 26.11
N CYS A 746 -11.38 -36.72 26.43
CA CYS A 746 -11.02 -35.35 26.73
C CYS A 746 -11.19 -35.08 28.22
N LEU A 747 -10.11 -34.60 28.85
CA LEU A 747 -10.03 -34.22 30.25
C LEU A 747 -10.36 -32.74 30.37
N ARG A 748 -10.99 -32.38 31.49
CA ARG A 748 -11.28 -30.97 31.78
C ARG A 748 -9.98 -30.24 32.03
N ASN A 749 -9.82 -29.08 31.41
CA ASN A 749 -8.82 -28.11 31.83
C ASN A 749 -9.28 -27.45 33.14
N ASP A 750 -8.54 -27.70 34.23
CA ASP A 750 -8.80 -27.13 35.54
C ASP A 750 -7.94 -25.87 35.81
N ALA A 751 -7.28 -25.30 34.79
CA ALA A 751 -6.47 -24.09 34.90
C ALA A 751 -7.27 -22.93 35.52
N VAL A 752 -6.66 -22.24 36.48
CA VAL A 752 -7.28 -21.09 37.16
C VAL A 752 -6.33 -19.91 37.14
N CYS A 753 -6.64 -18.95 36.27
CA CYS A 753 -5.88 -17.72 36.20
C CYS A 753 -5.77 -17.01 37.55
N GLY A 754 -4.55 -16.62 37.91
CA GLY A 754 -4.22 -15.86 39.11
C GLY A 754 -4.03 -16.71 40.37
N ASN A 755 -3.70 -17.99 40.22
CA ASN A 755 -3.46 -18.91 41.33
C ASN A 755 -1.96 -19.09 41.67
N GLY A 756 -1.08 -18.57 40.81
CA GLY A 756 0.37 -18.58 40.94
C GLY A 756 1.04 -19.80 40.33
N ALA A 757 0.33 -20.58 39.51
CA ALA A 757 0.87 -21.71 38.77
C ALA A 757 0.58 -21.53 37.28
N PHE A 758 1.61 -21.61 36.45
CA PHE A 758 1.49 -21.58 35.00
C PHE A 758 0.88 -22.90 34.51
N GLU A 759 -0.41 -22.87 34.15
CA GLU A 759 -1.20 -24.04 33.76
C GLU A 759 -1.52 -24.06 32.25
N ILE A 760 -2.03 -25.18 31.74
CA ILE A 760 -2.28 -25.36 30.30
C ILE A 760 -3.31 -24.33 29.82
N GLY A 761 -2.92 -23.52 28.84
CA GLY A 761 -3.74 -22.45 28.24
C GLY A 761 -3.63 -21.09 28.91
N GLU A 762 -2.76 -20.94 29.91
CA GLU A 762 -2.31 -19.65 30.41
C GLU A 762 -1.02 -19.23 29.70
N ARG A 763 -0.88 -17.95 29.35
CA ARG A 763 0.38 -17.36 28.84
C ARG A 763 1.20 -16.70 29.96
N CYS A 764 0.59 -16.49 31.13
CA CYS A 764 1.22 -16.08 32.38
C CYS A 764 0.30 -16.43 33.57
N ASP A 765 0.84 -16.48 34.79
CA ASP A 765 0.05 -16.44 36.04
C ASP A 765 0.93 -15.86 37.15
N ASP A 766 0.59 -14.68 37.64
CA ASP A 766 1.35 -13.95 38.67
C ASP A 766 0.78 -14.07 40.09
N GLY A 767 -0.19 -14.97 40.28
CA GLY A 767 -0.80 -15.24 41.57
C GLY A 767 -1.92 -14.29 41.98
N ASN A 768 -2.42 -13.46 41.06
CA ASN A 768 -3.59 -12.64 41.30
C ASN A 768 -4.39 -12.33 40.00
N LEU A 769 -5.46 -11.55 40.12
CA LEU A 769 -6.33 -11.15 39.00
C LEU A 769 -6.35 -9.63 38.81
N ASP A 770 -5.42 -8.93 39.46
CA ASP A 770 -5.16 -7.55 39.14
C ASP A 770 -4.58 -7.53 37.72
N SER A 771 -4.75 -6.41 37.04
CA SER A 771 -4.12 -6.18 35.75
C SER A 771 -3.04 -5.14 36.00
N CYS A 772 -2.09 -5.01 35.08
CA CYS A 772 -0.98 -4.04 35.11
C CYS A 772 0.18 -4.41 36.04
N ASP A 773 0.35 -5.68 36.38
CA ASP A 773 1.46 -6.22 37.15
C ASP A 773 2.26 -7.31 36.41
N GLY A 774 1.97 -7.47 35.11
CA GLY A 774 2.70 -8.38 34.21
C GLY A 774 1.89 -9.58 33.76
N CYS A 775 0.68 -9.75 34.26
CA CYS A 775 -0.26 -10.75 33.79
C CYS A 775 -1.69 -10.23 33.84
N SER A 776 -2.42 -10.34 32.74
CA SER A 776 -3.81 -9.87 32.71
C SER A 776 -4.73 -10.79 33.52
N ASN A 777 -5.93 -10.29 33.84
CA ASN A 777 -6.96 -11.09 34.51
C ASN A 777 -7.55 -12.25 33.66
N THR A 778 -7.04 -12.42 32.44
CA THR A 778 -7.33 -13.54 31.54
C THR A 778 -6.10 -14.40 31.26
N CYS A 779 -5.00 -14.15 31.99
CA CYS A 779 -3.74 -14.88 31.91
C CYS A 779 -3.06 -14.79 30.54
N ASN A 780 -3.18 -13.62 29.93
CA ASN A 780 -2.35 -13.17 28.81
C ASN A 780 -1.23 -12.27 29.34
N VAL A 781 -0.03 -12.45 28.78
CA VAL A 781 1.12 -11.59 29.08
C VAL A 781 0.79 -10.17 28.65
N GLU A 782 0.92 -9.24 29.58
CA GLU A 782 0.69 -7.83 29.30
C GLU A 782 1.93 -7.24 28.61
N VAL A 783 1.88 -7.08 27.28
CA VAL A 783 3.02 -6.68 26.46
C VAL A 783 2.60 -5.93 25.20
N CYS A 784 3.35 -4.88 24.88
CA CYS A 784 3.16 -4.10 23.67
C CYS A 784 3.34 -4.91 22.39
N GLY A 785 2.41 -4.76 21.44
CA GLY A 785 2.43 -5.42 20.13
C GLY A 785 1.61 -6.69 20.07
N ASN A 786 0.79 -6.98 21.08
CA ASN A 786 -0.04 -8.18 21.12
C ASN A 786 -1.45 -7.96 20.54
N GLY A 787 -1.75 -6.75 20.06
CA GLY A 787 -3.02 -6.36 19.47
C GLY A 787 -4.13 -6.13 20.51
N THR A 788 -3.78 -6.05 21.79
CA THR A 788 -4.71 -5.76 22.88
C THR A 788 -4.25 -4.56 23.68
N LEU A 789 -5.07 -3.52 23.73
CA LEU A 789 -4.77 -2.30 24.48
C LEU A 789 -4.79 -2.56 25.99
N GLU A 790 -3.60 -2.64 26.59
CA GLU A 790 -3.37 -2.95 28.00
C GLU A 790 -2.88 -1.71 28.77
N CYS A 791 -2.51 -1.88 30.04
CA CYS A 791 -2.20 -0.74 30.90
C CYS A 791 -0.76 -0.25 30.74
N GLY A 792 -0.63 1.07 30.59
CA GLY A 792 0.65 1.72 30.27
C GLY A 792 0.82 1.96 28.78
N GLU A 793 -0.02 1.33 27.97
CA GLU A 793 -0.12 1.52 26.52
C GLU A 793 -1.10 2.64 26.19
N GLN A 794 -0.78 3.37 25.12
CA GLN A 794 -1.63 4.41 24.54
C GLN A 794 -2.35 3.92 23.27
N CYS A 795 -1.89 2.81 22.72
CA CYS A 795 -2.32 2.13 21.50
C CYS A 795 -1.72 0.71 21.51
N ASP A 796 -2.30 -0.21 20.76
CA ASP A 796 -1.68 -1.50 20.42
C ASP A 796 -2.34 -2.01 19.14
N ASP A 797 -1.65 -1.82 18.02
CA ASP A 797 -2.06 -2.26 16.68
C ASP A 797 -1.44 -3.63 16.32
N GLY A 798 -0.93 -4.37 17.32
CA GLY A 798 -0.30 -5.68 17.15
C GLY A 798 1.02 -5.61 16.39
N ASP A 799 1.20 -6.52 15.45
CA ASP A 799 2.36 -6.57 14.54
C ASP A 799 2.55 -5.28 13.71
N LEU A 800 1.55 -4.41 13.68
CA LEU A 800 1.63 -3.13 12.97
C LEU A 800 2.34 -2.05 13.80
N ASN A 801 2.57 -2.23 15.10
CA ASN A 801 3.28 -1.26 15.92
C ASN A 801 4.66 -0.94 15.33
N GLY A 802 5.00 0.34 15.22
CA GLY A 802 6.25 0.80 14.60
C GLY A 802 6.27 0.79 13.08
N THR A 803 5.24 0.27 12.41
CA THR A 803 5.10 0.36 10.94
C THR A 803 4.50 1.70 10.54
N GLU A 804 4.75 2.14 9.30
CA GLU A 804 4.19 3.40 8.76
C GLU A 804 2.65 3.40 8.68
N SER A 805 2.03 2.22 8.77
CA SER A 805 0.58 2.04 8.77
C SER A 805 -0.07 2.16 10.17
N SER A 806 0.75 2.20 11.23
CA SER A 806 0.31 2.32 12.61
C SER A 806 0.73 3.65 13.20
N ARG A 807 -0.15 4.23 14.02
CA ARG A 807 0.19 5.42 14.84
C ARG A 807 0.81 5.05 16.17
N CYS A 808 0.93 3.76 16.42
CA CYS A 808 1.49 3.19 17.61
C CYS A 808 2.96 2.89 17.40
N ASN A 809 3.83 3.41 18.25
CA ASN A 809 5.24 3.06 18.19
C ASN A 809 5.50 1.69 18.85
N LEU A 810 6.72 1.17 18.71
CA LEU A 810 7.15 -0.13 19.27
C LEU A 810 7.10 -0.20 20.81
N THR A 811 6.90 0.93 21.49
CA THR A 811 6.71 1.00 22.94
C THR A 811 5.25 1.24 23.34
N CYS A 812 4.33 1.10 22.38
CA CYS A 812 2.90 1.32 22.55
C CYS A 812 2.54 2.73 23.00
N GLU A 813 3.34 3.70 22.56
CA GLU A 813 3.10 5.12 22.74
C GLU A 813 2.70 5.75 21.41
N ILE A 814 1.86 6.77 21.49
CA ILE A 814 1.47 7.52 20.30
C ILE A 814 2.49 8.64 20.09
N ALA A 815 3.20 8.57 18.97
CA ALA A 815 4.16 9.59 18.60
C ALA A 815 3.48 10.96 18.36
N PRO A 816 4.11 12.07 18.78
CA PRO A 816 3.61 13.41 18.47
C PRO A 816 3.71 13.68 16.97
N THR A 817 2.73 14.41 16.41
CA THR A 817 2.79 14.90 15.03
C THR A 817 3.84 16.01 14.88
N ASP A 818 4.30 16.29 13.66
CA ASP A 818 5.33 17.31 13.39
C ASP A 818 4.91 18.76 13.66
N LEU A 819 3.63 19.01 13.94
CA LEU A 819 3.13 20.35 14.15
C LEU A 819 3.53 20.90 15.53
N ARG A 820 4.70 21.54 15.59
CA ARG A 820 5.14 22.31 16.76
C ARG A 820 4.42 23.66 16.84
N ILE A 821 3.82 23.95 18.01
CA ILE A 821 3.13 25.21 18.32
C ILE A 821 4.00 26.05 19.26
N PRO A 822 4.54 27.18 18.78
CA PRO A 822 5.32 28.10 19.61
C PRO A 822 4.46 28.72 20.71
N GLY A 823 4.97 28.73 21.95
CA GLY A 823 4.27 29.19 23.15
C GLY A 823 4.01 30.70 23.23
N GLY A 824 4.41 31.48 22.22
CA GLY A 824 4.20 32.92 22.13
C GLY A 824 5.23 33.75 22.93
N GLY A 825 6.39 33.16 23.22
CA GLY A 825 7.55 33.78 23.84
C GLY A 825 8.34 34.66 22.88
N SER A 826 9.57 35.01 23.28
CA SER A 826 10.50 35.73 22.39
C SER A 826 10.96 34.81 21.27
N SER A 827 10.98 35.30 20.02
CA SER A 827 11.36 34.51 18.83
C SER A 827 12.73 33.84 18.92
N LYS A 828 13.63 34.33 19.79
CA LYS A 828 14.97 33.74 20.01
C LYS A 828 15.01 32.54 20.95
N THR A 829 13.93 32.25 21.67
CA THR A 829 13.91 31.26 22.76
C THR A 829 12.63 30.43 22.78
N ASP A 830 11.68 30.68 21.89
CA ASP A 830 10.37 30.03 21.92
C ASP A 830 10.43 28.56 21.50
N CYS A 831 11.47 28.13 20.78
CA CYS A 831 11.71 26.73 20.41
C CYS A 831 12.16 25.84 21.57
N ALA A 832 12.56 26.43 22.71
CA ALA A 832 13.01 25.64 23.85
C ALA A 832 11.88 24.81 24.49
N ALA A 833 10.63 25.20 24.28
CA ALA A 833 9.45 24.49 24.76
C ALA A 833 8.26 24.77 23.83
N GLU A 834 7.90 23.78 23.03
CA GLU A 834 6.79 23.82 22.10
C GLU A 834 5.70 22.82 22.48
N TRP A 835 4.47 23.11 22.08
CA TRP A 835 3.35 22.19 22.28
C TRP A 835 3.00 21.51 20.98
N VAL A 836 2.63 20.24 21.05
CA VAL A 836 1.97 19.52 19.97
C VAL A 836 0.57 19.18 20.45
N VAL A 837 -0.44 19.34 19.60
CA VAL A 837 -1.82 18.96 19.91
C VAL A 837 -2.36 18.14 18.77
N GLU A 838 -3.00 17.02 19.09
CA GLU A 838 -3.66 16.20 18.08
C GLU A 838 -4.99 16.84 17.74
N THR A 839 -5.09 17.34 16.50
CA THR A 839 -6.34 17.85 15.93
C THR A 839 -6.38 17.53 14.45
N GLY A 840 -7.58 17.26 13.91
CA GLY A 840 -7.78 17.11 12.47
C GLY A 840 -7.46 18.36 11.64
N PRO A 841 -7.56 18.25 10.30
CA PRO A 841 -7.30 19.36 9.38
C PRO A 841 -8.06 20.64 9.77
N GLY A 842 -7.32 21.68 10.15
CA GLY A 842 -7.87 23.00 10.52
C GLY A 842 -8.10 23.26 12.02
N GLY A 843 -7.80 22.30 12.91
CA GLY A 843 -8.00 22.42 14.36
C GLY A 843 -7.08 23.43 15.08
N VAL A 844 -5.92 23.74 14.48
CA VAL A 844 -5.00 24.79 14.94
C VAL A 844 -5.05 25.99 13.98
N PRO A 845 -5.57 27.15 14.38
CA PRO A 845 -5.65 28.32 13.52
C PRO A 845 -4.25 28.88 13.20
N ILE A 846 -3.96 29.17 11.94
CA ILE A 846 -2.69 29.80 11.51
C ILE A 846 -2.78 31.34 11.62
N ALA A 847 -1.73 31.95 12.13
CA ALA A 847 -1.59 33.41 12.23
C ALA A 847 -1.18 34.03 10.87
N ARG A 848 -1.29 35.35 10.74
CA ARG A 848 -0.93 36.06 9.49
C ARG A 848 0.53 35.95 9.09
N ASN A 849 1.40 35.57 10.02
CA ASN A 849 2.83 35.34 9.81
C ASN A 849 3.15 33.88 9.45
N GLY A 850 2.14 33.04 9.18
CA GLY A 850 2.33 31.64 8.79
C GLY A 850 2.58 30.68 9.97
N LEU A 851 2.70 31.17 11.21
CA LEU A 851 2.89 30.34 12.39
C LEU A 851 1.56 29.84 12.97
N PRO A 852 1.53 28.65 13.59
CA PRO A 852 0.39 28.18 14.38
C PRO A 852 0.08 29.19 15.51
N ARG A 853 -1.20 29.49 15.74
CA ARG A 853 -1.60 30.26 16.92
C ARG A 853 -1.55 29.36 18.15
N PRO A 854 -1.17 29.87 19.33
CA PRO A 854 -1.20 29.12 20.59
C PRO A 854 -2.64 29.01 21.13
N ILE A 855 -3.54 28.49 20.30
CA ILE A 855 -4.94 28.21 20.61
C ILE A 855 -5.41 27.07 19.70
N ALA A 856 -5.87 25.97 20.27
CA ALA A 856 -6.61 24.93 19.55
C ALA A 856 -8.11 25.09 19.85
N ILE A 857 -8.96 24.76 18.88
CA ILE A 857 -10.41 24.84 19.03
C ILE A 857 -11.00 23.50 18.62
N CYS A 858 -11.82 22.93 19.51
CA CYS A 858 -12.55 21.70 19.25
C CYS A 858 -14.03 21.89 19.56
N ALA A 859 -14.89 21.17 18.83
CA ALA A 859 -16.30 21.05 19.15
C ALA A 859 -16.54 19.73 19.89
N GLN A 860 -17.39 19.75 20.92
CA GLN A 860 -17.76 18.53 21.64
C GLN A 860 -18.32 17.49 20.67
N GLY A 861 -17.79 16.27 20.72
CA GLY A 861 -18.16 15.16 19.84
C GLY A 861 -17.47 15.16 18.47
N ASP A 862 -16.48 16.02 18.24
CA ASP A 862 -15.63 15.99 17.05
C ASP A 862 -14.49 14.97 17.24
N ALA A 863 -14.61 13.81 16.59
CA ALA A 863 -13.64 12.71 16.69
C ALA A 863 -12.22 13.06 16.23
N THR A 864 -12.02 14.21 15.58
CA THR A 864 -10.70 14.65 15.14
C THR A 864 -9.91 15.40 16.21
N CYS A 865 -10.55 15.85 17.30
CA CYS A 865 -9.91 16.65 18.35
C CYS A 865 -10.47 16.42 19.76
N ASP A 866 -11.57 15.68 19.89
CA ASP A 866 -12.21 15.30 21.15
C ASP A 866 -12.08 13.79 21.36
N PHE A 867 -11.13 13.41 22.21
CA PHE A 867 -10.81 12.01 22.49
C PHE A 867 -11.72 11.38 23.57
N ASP A 868 -12.71 12.14 24.06
CA ASP A 868 -13.78 11.64 24.92
C ASP A 868 -15.16 12.09 24.40
N LEU A 869 -15.56 11.49 23.27
CA LEU A 869 -16.81 11.80 22.57
C LEU A 869 -18.08 11.67 23.41
N ALA A 870 -18.02 10.92 24.50
CA ALA A 870 -19.16 10.65 25.36
C ALA A 870 -19.28 11.64 26.53
N ALA A 871 -18.19 12.29 26.93
CA ALA A 871 -18.17 13.17 28.09
C ALA A 871 -18.60 14.62 27.77
N PRO A 872 -19.12 15.36 28.76
CA PRO A 872 -19.35 16.79 28.65
C PRO A 872 -18.04 17.58 28.68
N GLY A 873 -17.65 18.15 27.54
CA GLY A 873 -16.42 18.91 27.34
C GLY A 873 -15.76 18.52 26.03
N CYS A 874 -14.49 18.90 25.83
CA CYS A 874 -13.61 18.32 24.83
C CYS A 874 -12.34 17.84 25.52
N GLN A 875 -11.96 16.59 25.31
CA GLN A 875 -10.69 16.07 25.78
C GLN A 875 -9.64 16.19 24.67
N PHE A 876 -8.61 16.99 24.91
CA PHE A 876 -7.50 17.14 23.98
C PHE A 876 -6.36 16.17 24.32
N ARG A 877 -5.71 15.64 23.28
CA ARG A 877 -4.43 14.95 23.39
C ARG A 877 -3.31 15.88 22.97
N LEU A 878 -2.28 16.02 23.81
CA LEU A 878 -1.19 16.97 23.58
C LEU A 878 0.15 16.48 24.15
N TRP A 879 1.24 16.99 23.58
CA TRP A 879 2.62 16.69 23.98
C TRP A 879 3.37 18.00 24.26
N GLY A 880 4.32 17.96 25.19
CA GLY A 880 5.31 19.02 25.36
C GLY A 880 6.64 18.58 24.77
N CYS A 881 7.16 19.32 23.78
CA CYS A 881 8.43 19.04 23.12
C CYS A 881 9.47 20.09 23.52
N PHE A 882 10.64 19.62 23.95
CA PHE A 882 11.65 20.44 24.61
C PHE A 882 13.00 20.33 23.92
N GLY A 883 13.69 21.46 23.81
CA GLY A 883 15.07 21.53 23.31
C GLY A 883 15.24 21.48 21.79
N GLY A 884 14.14 21.46 21.03
CA GLY A 884 14.15 21.46 19.56
C GLY A 884 14.60 22.77 18.92
N ALA A 885 14.85 22.70 17.62
CA ALA A 885 15.05 23.87 16.76
C ALA A 885 13.74 24.24 16.06
N ASP A 886 13.50 25.53 15.85
CA ASP A 886 12.41 26.01 14.98
C ASP A 886 12.95 27.05 14.00
N GLU A 887 13.14 26.61 12.76
CA GLU A 887 13.61 27.46 11.66
C GLU A 887 12.62 28.58 11.32
N ARG A 888 11.32 28.36 11.55
CA ARG A 888 10.25 29.34 11.26
C ARG A 888 10.40 30.61 12.11
N ILE A 889 11.09 30.52 13.24
CA ILE A 889 11.40 31.65 14.15
C ILE A 889 12.91 31.89 14.36
N SER A 890 13.77 31.20 13.61
CA SER A 890 15.24 31.30 13.68
C SER A 890 15.79 31.00 15.08
N CYS A 891 15.31 29.91 15.68
CA CYS A 891 15.65 29.48 17.03
C CYS A 891 16.38 28.12 16.96
N PRO A 892 17.68 28.05 17.28
CA PRO A 892 18.44 26.79 17.21
C PRO A 892 18.16 25.89 18.42
N ALA A 893 18.34 24.58 18.25
CA ALA A 893 18.23 23.60 19.32
C ALA A 893 19.15 23.94 20.51
N GLN A 894 18.61 23.78 21.72
CA GLN A 894 19.35 24.04 22.97
C GLN A 894 18.86 23.11 24.07
N ALA A 895 19.80 22.54 24.83
CA ALA A 895 19.48 21.72 25.99
C ALA A 895 18.62 22.47 27.01
N VAL A 896 17.54 21.84 27.46
CA VAL A 896 16.67 22.36 28.51
C VAL A 896 17.14 21.86 29.87
N SER A 897 17.42 22.80 30.78
CA SER A 897 17.95 22.48 32.12
C SER A 897 16.87 22.41 33.21
N GLU A 898 15.71 23.04 32.99
CA GLU A 898 14.62 23.10 33.95
C GLU A 898 13.27 23.31 33.23
N ILE A 899 12.25 22.55 33.63
CA ILE A 899 10.87 22.71 33.17
C ILE A 899 10.00 23.07 34.38
N ASP A 900 9.22 24.14 34.27
CA ASP A 900 8.27 24.55 35.33
C ASP A 900 6.86 24.79 34.75
N LEU A 901 5.93 23.91 35.11
CA LEU A 901 4.52 24.02 34.73
C LEU A 901 3.83 25.20 35.44
N LYS A 902 3.75 26.34 34.77
CA LYS A 902 3.16 27.59 35.31
C LYS A 902 1.64 27.57 35.40
N ARG A 903 0.95 26.96 34.43
CA ARG A 903 -0.52 26.85 34.37
C ARG A 903 -0.93 25.48 33.83
N PRO A 904 -2.07 24.91 34.28
CA PRO A 904 -2.96 25.41 35.33
C PRO A 904 -2.24 25.51 36.69
N ALA A 905 -2.55 26.53 37.50
CA ALA A 905 -1.77 26.80 38.71
C ALA A 905 -2.01 25.73 39.78
N ALA A 906 -0.95 25.33 40.50
CA ALA A 906 -1.05 24.37 41.62
C ALA A 906 -2.06 24.75 42.72
N ARG A 907 -2.47 26.03 42.79
CA ARG A 907 -3.46 26.56 43.74
C ARG A 907 -4.83 26.84 43.10
N SER A 908 -5.14 26.28 41.93
CA SER A 908 -6.46 26.46 41.33
C SER A 908 -7.56 25.92 42.24
N ARG A 909 -8.73 26.56 42.21
CA ARG A 909 -9.93 26.14 42.94
C ARG A 909 -10.92 25.37 42.06
N LYS A 910 -10.64 25.26 40.76
CA LYS A 910 -11.46 24.50 39.82
C LYS A 910 -10.94 23.07 39.76
N ALA A 911 -11.85 22.09 39.91
CA ALA A 911 -11.48 20.67 39.86
C ALA A 911 -10.86 20.29 38.50
N ILE A 912 -11.41 20.81 37.40
CA ILE A 912 -10.90 20.57 36.05
C ILE A 912 -9.47 21.09 35.84
N ASP A 913 -9.14 22.27 36.38
CA ASP A 913 -7.76 22.80 36.33
C ASP A 913 -6.78 21.92 37.14
N LEU A 914 -7.23 21.33 38.24
CA LEU A 914 -6.41 20.44 39.07
C LEU A 914 -6.20 19.09 38.41
N ALA A 915 -7.23 18.55 37.74
CA ALA A 915 -7.15 17.33 36.93
C ALA A 915 -6.21 17.53 35.73
N ALA A 916 -6.43 18.58 34.93
CA ALA A 916 -5.55 18.94 33.83
C ALA A 916 -4.09 19.13 34.27
N ARG A 917 -3.86 19.76 35.44
CA ARG A 917 -2.50 19.89 35.99
C ARG A 917 -1.89 18.53 36.35
N ALA A 918 -2.68 17.58 36.86
CA ALA A 918 -2.18 16.26 37.21
C ALA A 918 -1.73 15.50 35.96
N SER A 919 -2.56 15.44 34.91
CA SER A 919 -2.22 14.82 33.62
C SER A 919 -0.96 15.44 33.01
N LEU A 920 -0.83 16.77 33.06
CA LEU A 920 0.36 17.46 32.55
C LEU A 920 1.62 17.12 33.35
N LEU A 921 1.52 16.97 34.67
CA LEU A 921 2.66 16.62 35.51
C LEU A 921 3.08 15.16 35.35
N GLU A 922 2.15 14.27 35.02
CA GLU A 922 2.43 12.87 34.72
C GLU A 922 3.30 12.75 33.47
N GLY A 923 2.91 13.38 32.36
CA GLY A 923 3.71 13.38 31.13
C GLY A 923 5.06 14.11 31.28
N LEU A 924 5.12 15.19 32.07
CA LEU A 924 6.35 15.96 32.30
C LEU A 924 7.35 15.31 33.27
N ASN A 925 6.96 14.29 34.02
CA ASN A 925 7.85 13.57 34.95
C ASN A 925 8.52 12.36 34.30
N ASP A 926 8.41 12.20 32.98
CA ASP A 926 9.16 11.20 32.24
C ASP A 926 10.66 11.54 32.33
N GLY A 927 11.47 10.59 32.81
CA GLY A 927 12.85 10.81 33.26
C GLY A 927 13.85 11.15 32.15
N THR A 928 13.38 11.31 30.92
CA THR A 928 14.12 11.43 29.66
C THR A 928 14.19 12.88 29.13
N LEU A 929 13.44 13.82 29.71
CA LEU A 929 13.18 15.15 29.11
C LEU A 929 14.25 16.24 29.36
N LEU A 930 15.38 15.95 30.03
CA LEU A 930 16.37 16.96 30.43
C LEU A 930 17.80 16.60 29.98
N ASN A 931 18.57 17.64 29.59
CA ASN A 931 19.98 17.54 29.16
C ASN A 931 20.26 16.72 27.87
N THR A 932 19.28 16.59 26.98
CA THR A 932 19.48 16.05 25.63
C THR A 932 19.98 17.15 24.68
N SER A 933 20.81 16.77 23.70
CA SER A 933 21.24 17.66 22.60
C SER A 933 20.22 17.75 21.46
N GLU A 934 19.18 16.92 21.52
CA GLU A 934 18.12 16.75 20.53
C GLU A 934 16.75 17.01 21.17
N GLU A 935 15.74 17.28 20.35
CA GLU A 935 14.38 17.50 20.82
C GLU A 935 13.85 16.25 21.54
N SER A 936 13.17 16.43 22.67
CA SER A 936 12.51 15.34 23.38
C SER A 936 11.08 15.74 23.74
N CYS A 937 10.12 14.89 23.40
CA CYS A 937 8.71 15.10 23.68
C CYS A 937 8.25 14.22 24.84
N THR A 938 7.29 14.71 25.63
CA THR A 938 6.59 13.91 26.65
C THR A 938 5.81 12.75 26.01
N LYS A 939 5.34 11.78 26.79
CA LYS A 939 4.21 10.94 26.36
C LYS A 939 2.96 11.77 26.08
N ALA A 940 1.99 11.21 25.35
CA ALA A 940 0.73 11.90 25.08
C ALA A 940 -0.03 12.17 26.40
N MET A 941 -0.45 13.42 26.60
CA MET A 941 -1.20 13.85 27.78
C MET A 941 -2.66 14.16 27.40
N LEU A 942 -3.61 13.60 28.14
CA LEU A 942 -5.04 13.88 27.97
C LEU A 942 -5.49 15.00 28.91
N VAL A 943 -6.10 16.05 28.36
CA VAL A 943 -6.53 17.23 29.09
C VAL A 943 -7.97 17.58 28.76
N ASP A 944 -8.83 17.53 29.78
CA ASP A 944 -10.24 17.93 29.66
C ASP A 944 -10.41 19.44 29.67
N VAL A 945 -11.16 19.95 28.69
CA VAL A 945 -11.56 21.35 28.55
C VAL A 945 -13.09 21.43 28.55
N PRO A 946 -13.71 22.26 29.41
CA PRO A 946 -15.17 22.29 29.56
C PRO A 946 -15.91 23.11 28.50
#